data_AF-A0AAU2WU22-F1
#
_entry.id   AF-A0AAU2WU22-F1
#
_cell.length_a   1.000
_cell.length_b   1.000
_cell.length_c   1.000
_cell.angle_alpha   90.00
_cell.angle_beta   90.00
_cell.angle_gamma   90.00
#
_symmetry.space_group_name_H-M   'P 1'
#
loop_
_entity.id
_entity.type
_entity.pdbx_description
1 polymer ?
#
loop_
_entity_poly.entity_id
_entity_poly.type
_entity_poly.pdbx_seq_one_letter_code
_entity_poly.pdbx_strand_id
1 'polypeptide(L)'
;MDKLKGGDADSGSVADDSPGGQLRRLAEKAAGRRLTRPVRGELARIAELLRADGQVCEPIGFATVNRLSAGHLPLWDLDFDLLDAALEAGVPFSAPAPGTMLSLRAWAGRSRRGGLAVVAADPRFRPLLREAVLDRRADLLALGRPYCGLRDDAGLVDAVLGASGLLDILGETVTAWSEAVRAGSLPALHEAVHFLDVLGPARLAEACPEARDRIRELLTADIADALAATWRTGLVDELGDAALDAFGSYWHSDDVFRVEPEAGVPEDAFVVASSGRATVFGPRGVVAGPLYCRFPTEPGSSLTSDRYRYEGGQFVAVPRAVAAADEEDAVAATVLMPGATQPSELRRGAGGWWELYGEKDVVVGRWFQGPSRPTRTWGTHSVGRRRHRWAPGSELVPPAQVWGRLAARDEAGSRALRGADRASAARVLDAVDSQLGDRIVELGRRNPVGDHSYEIDEAFDAVRRVLGPLLPEVTADRLLDGIAGTVWSAVECRVLAARHVAAAADEVALRAEPAPFPHADAGVLRARIFIAMQEMFERLGRVADKCADPAVATPPLSVRLANARNWESSLGRLGCRALRTALAPAGPEHRSNELRADHVRAWGVAPVCDPAGRWRTLSLRLDVGNPPREGTVCRTPRGCLIVLQGPHGSSAVIAALEYAADGVFGEPPFGRVESQRVCAGWGGAERVAAFLRLLDARGPAPWPEASIRAFAEAADLSVEEASLLAIGFDPYDAYLIRQGAHGMPKNLAERSGLADERLKEAGRALARMADVDRRLEIPELLMPDDPADLWADRMAVGRAAAWWNTNVRTPGDGTAPTA
;
A
#
# COMPACT_ATOMS: atom_id res chain seq x y z
N MET A 1 -25.42 -18.06 30.27
CA MET A 1 -24.10 -18.37 29.65
C MET A 1 -23.85 -19.86 29.82
N ASP A 2 -24.69 -20.67 29.19
CA ASP A 2 -24.62 -22.13 29.22
C ASP A 2 -24.99 -22.66 27.82
N LYS A 3 -24.14 -23.55 27.32
CA LYS A 3 -24.29 -24.50 26.19
C LYS A 3 -25.24 -24.14 25.02
N LEU A 4 -24.64 -23.65 23.94
CA LEU A 4 -25.01 -23.99 22.56
C LEU A 4 -23.73 -24.36 21.80
N LYS A 5 -23.25 -25.60 21.99
CA LYS A 5 -22.36 -26.26 21.03
C LYS A 5 -23.26 -26.84 19.94
N GLY A 6 -23.34 -26.18 18.80
CA GLY A 6 -23.85 -26.80 17.57
C GLY A 6 -23.02 -28.03 17.27
N GLY A 7 -23.68 -29.14 16.98
CA GLY A 7 -23.02 -30.39 16.61
C GLY A 7 -22.30 -30.22 15.28
N ASP A 8 -20.98 -30.31 15.32
CA ASP A 8 -20.21 -30.73 14.15
C ASP A 8 -20.71 -32.12 13.79
N ALA A 9 -21.48 -32.20 12.70
CA ALA A 9 -21.73 -33.46 12.04
C ALA A 9 -20.36 -33.98 11.58
N ASP A 10 -19.94 -35.08 12.18
CA ASP A 10 -18.77 -35.86 11.82
C ASP A 10 -18.96 -36.39 10.39
N SER A 11 -18.69 -35.55 9.39
CA SER A 11 -18.58 -35.97 8.01
C SER A 11 -17.29 -36.77 7.91
N GLY A 12 -17.38 -38.07 8.16
CA GLY A 12 -16.30 -39.02 7.95
C GLY A 12 -15.85 -38.96 6.49
N SER A 13 -14.89 -38.08 6.19
CA SER A 13 -14.25 -38.04 4.90
C SER A 13 -13.40 -39.30 4.81
N VAL A 14 -13.88 -40.30 4.08
CA VAL A 14 -13.05 -41.42 3.63
C VAL A 14 -11.79 -40.79 3.03
N ALA A 15 -10.61 -41.16 3.56
CA ALA A 15 -9.34 -40.62 3.10
C ALA A 15 -9.22 -40.92 1.59
N ASP A 16 -9.35 -39.89 0.77
CA ASP A 16 -9.19 -40.00 -0.67
C ASP A 16 -7.72 -40.25 -0.98
N ASP A 17 -7.34 -41.50 -1.17
CA ASP A 17 -5.96 -41.92 -1.48
C ASP A 17 -5.59 -41.74 -2.95
N SER A 18 -6.48 -41.17 -3.77
CA SER A 18 -6.13 -40.77 -5.14
C SER A 18 -4.96 -39.79 -5.16
N PRO A 19 -4.19 -39.71 -6.26
CA PRO A 19 -3.12 -38.73 -6.39
C PRO A 19 -3.59 -37.28 -6.16
N GLY A 20 -4.82 -36.94 -6.59
CA GLY A 20 -5.45 -35.65 -6.31
C GLY A 20 -5.70 -35.41 -4.82
N GLY A 21 -6.18 -36.42 -4.09
CA GLY A 21 -6.35 -36.36 -2.64
C GLY A 21 -5.01 -36.24 -1.89
N GLN A 22 -3.98 -36.95 -2.34
CA GLN A 22 -2.60 -36.82 -1.81
C GLN A 22 -2.04 -35.41 -2.04
N LEU A 23 -2.25 -34.86 -3.24
CA LEU A 23 -1.82 -33.51 -3.59
C LEU A 23 -2.46 -32.45 -2.67
N ARG A 24 -3.78 -32.55 -2.44
CA ARG A 24 -4.52 -31.64 -1.55
C ARG A 24 -4.01 -31.70 -0.11
N ARG A 25 -3.78 -32.91 0.44
CA ARG A 25 -3.21 -33.07 1.80
C ARG A 25 -1.80 -32.49 1.91
N LEU A 26 -0.97 -32.66 0.88
CA LEU A 26 0.36 -32.06 0.85
C LEU A 26 0.26 -30.53 0.84
N ALA A 27 -0.66 -29.98 0.05
CA ALA A 27 -0.89 -28.55 -0.02
C ALA A 27 -1.32 -27.96 1.31
N GLU A 28 -2.33 -28.54 1.97
CA GLU A 28 -2.79 -28.12 3.31
C GLU A 28 -1.66 -28.15 4.34
N LYS A 29 -0.79 -29.17 4.28
CA LYS A 29 0.38 -29.30 5.16
C LYS A 29 1.48 -28.29 4.86
N ALA A 30 1.65 -27.93 3.58
CA ALA A 30 2.70 -27.03 3.10
C ALA A 30 2.28 -25.56 3.08
N ALA A 31 0.97 -25.28 3.09
CA ALA A 31 0.40 -23.94 2.97
C ALA A 31 1.00 -22.98 4.02
N GLY A 32 1.54 -21.85 3.54
CA GLY A 32 2.17 -20.84 4.38
C GLY A 32 3.53 -21.23 4.97
N ARG A 33 4.08 -22.41 4.63
CA ARG A 33 5.37 -22.90 5.13
C ARG A 33 6.44 -22.85 4.06
N ARG A 34 7.70 -22.82 4.49
CA ARG A 34 8.84 -22.97 3.59
C ARG A 34 8.79 -24.34 2.93
N LEU A 35 8.77 -24.37 1.60
CA LEU A 35 8.88 -25.60 0.83
C LEU A 35 10.28 -26.19 1.01
N THR A 36 10.34 -27.35 1.66
CA THR A 36 11.58 -28.07 1.89
C THR A 36 11.87 -29.01 0.71
N ARG A 37 13.11 -29.48 0.59
CA ARG A 37 13.49 -30.47 -0.44
C ARG A 37 12.59 -31.73 -0.40
N PRO A 38 12.21 -32.28 0.77
CA PRO A 38 11.24 -33.37 0.85
C PRO A 38 9.86 -33.03 0.24
N VAL A 39 9.32 -31.83 0.50
CA VAL A 39 8.03 -31.42 -0.07
C VAL A 39 8.10 -31.33 -1.59
N ARG A 40 9.20 -30.79 -2.14
CA ARG A 40 9.43 -30.75 -3.59
C ARG A 40 9.56 -32.14 -4.22
N GLY A 41 10.26 -33.06 -3.54
CA GLY A 41 10.36 -34.45 -3.99
C GLY A 41 9.00 -35.16 -4.01
N GLU A 42 8.17 -34.90 -3.00
CA GLU A 42 6.81 -35.44 -2.93
C GLU A 42 5.89 -34.85 -4.01
N LEU A 43 6.00 -33.55 -4.31
CA LEU A 43 5.30 -32.92 -5.44
C LEU A 43 5.65 -33.59 -6.77
N ALA A 44 6.94 -33.85 -7.03
CA ALA A 44 7.38 -34.52 -8.25
C ALA A 44 6.83 -35.95 -8.36
N ARG A 45 6.81 -36.70 -7.25
CA ARG A 45 6.22 -38.04 -7.19
C ARG A 45 4.73 -38.02 -7.50
N ILE A 46 3.99 -37.10 -6.86
CA ILE A 46 2.53 -36.96 -7.08
C ILE A 46 2.24 -36.50 -8.51
N ALA A 47 3.05 -35.59 -9.07
CA ALA A 47 2.92 -35.13 -10.45
C ALA A 47 3.09 -36.27 -11.46
N GLU A 48 4.03 -37.19 -11.23
CA GLU A 48 4.22 -38.38 -12.06
C GLU A 48 2.99 -39.30 -12.01
N LEU A 49 2.41 -39.54 -10.82
CA LEU A 49 1.20 -40.33 -10.66
C LEU A 49 -0.01 -39.70 -11.38
N LEU A 50 -0.23 -38.38 -11.20
CA LEU A 50 -1.30 -37.66 -11.88
C LEU A 50 -1.19 -37.77 -13.41
N ARG A 51 0.03 -37.66 -13.95
CA ARG A 51 0.27 -37.82 -15.39
C ARG A 51 0.06 -39.25 -15.85
N ALA A 52 0.50 -40.25 -15.08
CA ALA A 52 0.28 -41.66 -15.39
C ALA A 52 -1.22 -42.00 -15.43
N ASP A 53 -2.01 -41.39 -14.54
CA ASP A 53 -3.46 -41.60 -14.44
C ASP A 53 -4.27 -40.70 -15.38
N GLY A 54 -3.63 -39.80 -16.14
CA GLY A 54 -4.30 -38.81 -16.99
C GLY A 54 -5.18 -37.81 -16.23
N GLN A 55 -4.94 -37.65 -14.93
CA GLN A 55 -5.72 -36.77 -14.06
C GLN A 55 -5.22 -35.33 -14.16
N VAL A 56 -6.16 -34.39 -14.22
CA VAL A 56 -5.90 -32.94 -14.21
C VAL A 56 -6.45 -32.35 -12.92
N CYS A 57 -5.67 -31.52 -12.24
CA CYS A 57 -6.04 -30.89 -10.98
C CYS A 57 -6.60 -29.49 -11.18
N GLU A 58 -7.62 -29.11 -10.42
CA GLU A 58 -8.05 -27.70 -10.36
C GLU A 58 -7.05 -26.90 -9.51
N PRO A 59 -6.44 -25.82 -10.06
CA PRO A 59 -5.40 -25.08 -9.35
C PRO A 59 -5.90 -24.31 -8.12
N ILE A 60 -7.15 -23.83 -8.17
CA ILE A 60 -7.74 -23.03 -7.10
C ILE A 60 -8.01 -23.90 -5.86
N GLY A 61 -8.63 -25.06 -6.06
CA GLY A 61 -8.85 -26.04 -4.99
C GLY A 61 -7.56 -26.60 -4.38
N PHE A 62 -6.43 -26.49 -5.08
CA PHE A 62 -5.13 -26.99 -4.63
C PHE A 62 -4.40 -26.02 -3.69
N ALA A 63 -4.27 -24.74 -4.05
CA ALA A 63 -3.36 -23.82 -3.35
C ALA A 63 -4.06 -22.80 -2.43
N THR A 64 -5.35 -22.97 -2.15
CA THR A 64 -6.08 -22.03 -1.28
C THR A 64 -5.65 -22.18 0.20
N VAL A 65 -5.06 -21.13 0.77
CA VAL A 65 -4.55 -21.10 2.15
C VAL A 65 -5.64 -20.73 3.15
N ASN A 66 -6.59 -19.89 2.74
CA ASN A 66 -7.77 -19.52 3.51
C ASN A 66 -8.96 -19.30 2.57
N ARG A 67 -10.07 -19.98 2.83
CA ARG A 67 -11.39 -19.45 2.45
C ARG A 67 -11.74 -18.40 3.50
N LEU A 68 -11.28 -17.18 3.33
CA LEU A 68 -11.84 -16.09 4.13
C LEU A 68 -13.30 -15.94 3.67
N SER A 69 -14.22 -16.43 4.50
CA SER A 69 -15.65 -16.11 4.43
C SER A 69 -15.90 -14.65 4.83
N ALA A 70 -15.10 -13.72 4.29
CA ALA A 70 -15.30 -12.29 4.49
C ALA A 70 -16.32 -11.78 3.47
N GLY A 71 -17.56 -12.27 3.57
CA GLY A 71 -18.80 -11.68 3.07
C GLY A 71 -18.99 -11.29 1.60
N HIS A 72 -17.96 -10.92 0.83
CA HIS A 72 -18.20 -10.03 -0.33
C HIS A 72 -17.44 -10.35 -1.62
N LEU A 73 -16.35 -11.13 -1.64
CA LEU A 73 -15.77 -11.73 -2.86
C LEU A 73 -14.97 -12.98 -2.49
N PRO A 74 -15.02 -14.11 -3.25
CA PRO A 74 -14.09 -15.22 -3.08
C PRO A 74 -12.70 -14.79 -3.62
N LEU A 75 -11.98 -14.00 -2.84
CA LEU A 75 -10.56 -13.76 -3.07
C LEU A 75 -9.82 -15.03 -2.65
N TRP A 76 -9.25 -15.72 -3.62
CA TRP A 76 -8.45 -16.90 -3.36
C TRP A 76 -7.05 -16.46 -2.93
N ASP A 77 -6.77 -16.55 -1.63
CA ASP A 77 -5.41 -16.45 -1.12
C ASP A 77 -4.65 -17.72 -1.52
N LEU A 78 -4.05 -17.67 -2.70
CA LEU A 78 -3.26 -18.75 -3.26
C LEU A 78 -1.84 -18.74 -2.69
N ASP A 79 -1.38 -19.93 -2.32
CA ASP A 79 0.02 -20.18 -2.03
C ASP A 79 0.82 -20.19 -3.34
N PHE A 80 1.21 -19.02 -3.82
CA PHE A 80 1.94 -18.89 -5.08
C PHE A 80 3.28 -19.62 -5.09
N ASP A 81 3.97 -19.74 -3.95
CA ASP A 81 5.23 -20.49 -3.88
C ASP A 81 4.98 -21.99 -4.08
N LEU A 82 3.89 -22.51 -3.52
CA LEU A 82 3.46 -23.90 -3.72
C LEU A 82 2.98 -24.14 -5.16
N LEU A 83 2.22 -23.21 -5.73
CA LEU A 83 1.79 -23.29 -7.13
C LEU A 83 2.99 -23.29 -8.08
N ASP A 84 3.96 -22.39 -7.86
CA ASP A 84 5.21 -22.31 -8.62
C ASP A 84 5.99 -23.62 -8.55
N ALA A 85 6.16 -24.18 -7.34
CA ALA A 85 6.84 -25.46 -7.16
C ALA A 85 6.06 -26.66 -7.74
N ALA A 86 4.73 -26.64 -7.73
CA ALA A 86 3.90 -27.69 -8.32
C ALA A 86 3.96 -27.66 -9.85
N LEU A 87 3.94 -26.47 -10.46
CA LEU A 87 4.16 -26.30 -11.89
C LEU A 87 5.59 -26.74 -12.28
N GLU A 88 6.59 -26.37 -11.48
CA GLU A 88 7.98 -26.79 -11.68
C GLU A 88 8.12 -28.33 -11.63
N ALA A 89 7.36 -28.98 -10.75
CA ALA A 89 7.29 -30.43 -10.65
C ALA A 89 6.48 -31.12 -11.78
N GLY A 90 5.83 -30.34 -12.65
CA GLY A 90 5.02 -30.85 -13.76
C GLY A 90 3.64 -31.36 -13.35
N VAL A 91 3.04 -30.80 -12.29
CA VAL A 91 1.65 -31.12 -11.91
C VAL A 91 0.70 -30.64 -13.02
N PRO A 92 -0.15 -31.53 -13.58
CA PRO A 92 -1.09 -31.17 -14.63
C PRO A 92 -2.28 -30.40 -14.04
N PHE A 93 -2.28 -29.07 -14.17
CA PHE A 93 -3.43 -28.24 -13.78
C PHE A 93 -4.43 -28.02 -14.93
N SER A 94 -5.71 -27.83 -14.63
CA SER A 94 -6.67 -27.30 -15.59
C SER A 94 -6.45 -25.79 -15.77
N ALA A 95 -6.95 -25.25 -16.87
CA ALA A 95 -7.06 -23.79 -16.99
C ALA A 95 -7.97 -23.28 -15.85
N PRO A 96 -7.59 -22.20 -15.14
CA PRO A 96 -8.47 -21.58 -14.18
C PRO A 96 -9.79 -21.16 -14.84
N ALA A 97 -10.88 -21.23 -14.08
CA ALA A 97 -12.19 -20.83 -14.60
C ALA A 97 -12.17 -19.35 -15.06
N PRO A 98 -12.90 -18.98 -16.14
CA PRO A 98 -13.04 -17.59 -16.54
C PRO A 98 -13.50 -16.71 -15.37
N GLY A 99 -12.86 -15.56 -15.19
CA GLY A 99 -13.13 -14.64 -14.07
C GLY A 99 -12.44 -15.00 -12.76
N THR A 100 -11.58 -16.02 -12.72
CA THR A 100 -10.70 -16.26 -11.57
C THR A 100 -9.83 -15.02 -11.32
N MET A 101 -9.84 -14.51 -10.10
CA MET A 101 -8.96 -13.41 -9.68
C MET A 101 -7.95 -13.93 -8.65
N LEU A 102 -6.68 -13.56 -8.81
CA LEU A 102 -5.63 -13.92 -7.87
C LEU A 102 -5.28 -12.71 -6.99
N SER A 103 -4.85 -12.96 -5.75
CA SER A 103 -4.46 -11.93 -4.78
C SER A 103 -3.01 -12.12 -4.33
N LEU A 104 -2.13 -11.17 -4.64
CA LEU A 104 -0.72 -11.24 -4.23
C LEU A 104 -0.50 -10.91 -2.74
N ARG A 105 -1.52 -10.44 -2.02
CA ARG A 105 -1.38 -9.95 -0.64
C ARG A 105 -0.92 -11.04 0.33
N ALA A 106 -1.51 -12.23 0.25
CA ALA A 106 -1.15 -13.36 1.10
C ALA A 106 0.26 -13.89 0.79
N TRP A 107 0.72 -13.79 -0.46
CA TRP A 107 2.08 -14.14 -0.85
C TRP A 107 3.09 -13.11 -0.31
N ALA A 108 2.80 -11.82 -0.46
CA ALA A 108 3.68 -10.77 0.06
C ALA A 108 3.80 -10.75 1.59
N GLY A 109 2.79 -11.16 2.34
CA GLY A 109 2.87 -11.21 3.82
C GLY A 109 3.94 -12.18 4.37
N ARG A 110 4.58 -13.00 3.53
CA ARG A 110 5.48 -14.08 3.97
C ARG A 110 6.94 -13.65 4.04
N SER A 111 7.66 -14.19 5.03
CA SER A 111 9.06 -13.86 5.35
C SER A 111 10.08 -14.34 4.31
N ARG A 112 9.71 -15.27 3.42
CA ARG A 112 10.53 -15.78 2.31
C ARG A 112 9.62 -16.03 1.12
N ARG A 113 9.91 -15.38 -0.01
CA ARG A 113 9.09 -15.34 -1.21
C ARG A 113 9.88 -15.95 -2.37
N GLY A 114 9.26 -16.80 -3.17
CA GLY A 114 9.82 -17.28 -4.43
C GLY A 114 9.77 -16.20 -5.52
N GLY A 115 10.51 -16.42 -6.61
CA GLY A 115 10.55 -15.50 -7.76
C GLY A 115 9.33 -15.61 -8.68
N LEU A 116 8.44 -16.59 -8.47
CA LEU A 116 7.25 -16.88 -9.28
C LEU A 116 7.54 -17.08 -10.78
N ALA A 117 8.75 -17.54 -11.12
CA ALA A 117 9.21 -17.61 -12.49
C ALA A 117 8.40 -18.64 -13.30
N VAL A 118 8.01 -19.76 -12.69
CA VAL A 118 7.28 -20.84 -13.39
C VAL A 118 5.81 -20.48 -13.55
N VAL A 119 5.17 -19.92 -12.51
CA VAL A 119 3.79 -19.39 -12.62
C VAL A 119 3.71 -18.29 -13.68
N ALA A 120 4.68 -17.38 -13.70
CA ALA A 120 4.72 -16.31 -14.69
C ALA A 120 4.96 -16.82 -16.11
N ALA A 121 5.75 -17.87 -16.29
CA ALA A 121 5.99 -18.49 -17.60
C ALA A 121 4.80 -19.32 -18.12
N ASP A 122 3.90 -19.77 -17.25
CA ASP A 122 2.75 -20.60 -17.63
C ASP A 122 1.66 -19.77 -18.33
N PRO A 123 1.29 -20.06 -19.60
CA PRO A 123 0.30 -19.29 -20.35
C PRO A 123 -1.08 -19.23 -19.70
N ARG A 124 -1.45 -20.20 -18.84
CA ARG A 124 -2.75 -20.24 -18.18
C ARG A 124 -2.81 -19.26 -17.01
N PHE A 125 -1.69 -19.06 -16.31
CA PHE A 125 -1.61 -18.23 -15.11
C PHE A 125 -1.05 -16.85 -15.40
N ARG A 126 -0.24 -16.67 -16.44
CA ARG A 126 0.38 -15.39 -16.80
C ARG A 126 -0.63 -14.24 -16.92
N PRO A 127 -1.78 -14.37 -17.63
CA PRO A 127 -2.77 -13.30 -17.71
C PRO A 127 -3.38 -12.97 -16.35
N LEU A 128 -3.67 -14.00 -15.53
CA LEU A 128 -4.24 -13.80 -14.20
C LEU A 128 -3.24 -13.14 -13.24
N LEU A 129 -1.96 -13.48 -13.36
CA LEU A 129 -0.88 -12.90 -12.58
C LEU A 129 -0.65 -11.44 -12.97
N ARG A 130 -0.72 -11.13 -14.27
CA ARG A 130 -0.71 -9.74 -14.77
C ARG A 130 -1.85 -8.93 -14.17
N GLU A 131 -3.08 -9.44 -14.22
CA GLU A 131 -4.24 -8.76 -13.64
C GLU A 131 -4.11 -8.60 -12.12
N ALA A 132 -3.54 -9.58 -11.42
CA ALA A 132 -3.26 -9.50 -9.98
C ALA A 132 -2.14 -8.51 -9.61
N VAL A 133 -1.11 -8.37 -10.45
CA VAL A 133 -0.04 -7.36 -10.28
C VAL A 133 -0.60 -5.96 -10.51
N LEU A 134 -1.39 -5.78 -11.56
CA LEU A 134 -2.00 -4.48 -11.86
C LEU A 134 -3.13 -4.14 -10.89
N ASP A 135 -3.62 -5.14 -10.15
CA ASP A 135 -4.79 -5.07 -9.29
C ASP A 135 -5.95 -4.36 -10.00
N ARG A 136 -6.15 -4.72 -11.28
CA ARG A 136 -7.23 -4.19 -12.15
C ARG A 136 -8.56 -4.73 -11.64
N ARG A 137 -9.02 -4.16 -10.54
CA ARG A 137 -10.41 -4.27 -10.08
C ARG A 137 -11.20 -3.12 -10.69
N ALA A 138 -12.53 -3.28 -10.75
CA ALA A 138 -13.53 -2.30 -11.26
C ALA A 138 -13.24 -0.83 -10.87
N ASP A 139 -12.54 -0.67 -9.76
CA ASP A 139 -12.03 0.52 -9.11
C ASP A 139 -11.22 1.51 -9.98
N LEU A 140 -10.51 1.07 -11.03
CA LEU A 140 -9.80 2.00 -11.92
C LEU A 140 -10.75 2.89 -12.74
N LEU A 141 -11.98 2.44 -12.94
CA LEU A 141 -12.98 3.21 -13.65
C LEU A 141 -13.80 4.08 -12.71
N ALA A 142 -13.69 3.89 -11.40
CA ALA A 142 -14.36 4.77 -10.46
C ALA A 142 -13.63 6.11 -10.35
N LEU A 143 -14.40 7.17 -10.09
CA LEU A 143 -13.84 8.44 -9.65
C LEU A 143 -13.49 8.31 -8.16
N GLY A 144 -12.20 8.46 -7.85
CA GLY A 144 -11.64 8.25 -6.52
C GLY A 144 -10.34 7.46 -6.55
N ARG A 145 -9.90 7.08 -5.35
CA ARG A 145 -8.72 6.28 -5.06
C ARG A 145 -8.92 4.86 -5.57
N PRO A 146 -8.26 4.44 -6.66
CA PRO A 146 -8.35 3.06 -7.12
C PRO A 146 -7.91 2.17 -5.96
N TYR A 147 -8.69 1.15 -5.64
CA TYR A 147 -8.23 0.12 -4.71
C TYR A 147 -7.06 -0.60 -5.40
N CYS A 148 -5.86 -0.23 -4.99
CA CYS A 148 -4.64 -0.88 -5.43
C CYS A 148 -3.95 -1.35 -4.15
N GLY A 149 -4.00 -2.65 -3.88
CA GLY A 149 -3.38 -3.25 -2.70
C GLY A 149 -1.90 -2.90 -2.58
N LEU A 150 -1.22 -2.65 -3.70
CA LEU A 150 0.16 -2.16 -3.75
C LEU A 150 0.32 -0.78 -3.10
N ARG A 151 -0.64 0.14 -3.28
CA ARG A 151 -0.54 1.53 -2.80
C ARG A 151 -0.45 1.63 -1.27
N ASP A 152 -1.13 0.73 -0.56
CA ASP A 152 -1.17 0.72 0.92
C ASP A 152 -0.15 -0.23 1.56
N ASP A 153 0.61 -0.98 0.76
CA ASP A 153 1.50 -2.02 1.26
C ASP A 153 2.87 -1.92 0.57
N ALA A 154 3.75 -1.12 1.18
CA ALA A 154 5.14 -0.99 0.73
C ALA A 154 5.86 -2.35 0.71
N GLY A 155 5.49 -3.28 1.59
CA GLY A 155 6.05 -4.63 1.63
C GLY A 155 5.62 -5.50 0.45
N LEU A 156 4.40 -5.29 -0.07
CA LEU A 156 3.89 -5.88 -1.31
C LEU A 156 4.55 -5.25 -2.54
N VAL A 157 4.77 -3.94 -2.57
CA VAL A 157 5.55 -3.30 -3.66
C VAL A 157 6.97 -3.86 -3.72
N ASP A 158 7.65 -3.95 -2.56
CA ASP A 158 8.97 -4.57 -2.47
C ASP A 158 8.94 -6.06 -2.87
N ALA A 159 7.82 -6.77 -2.62
CA ALA A 159 7.63 -8.15 -3.07
C ALA A 159 7.59 -8.23 -4.59
N VAL A 160 6.74 -7.42 -5.20
CA VAL A 160 6.49 -7.41 -6.64
C VAL A 160 7.77 -7.04 -7.40
N LEU A 161 8.47 -6.00 -6.96
CA LEU A 161 9.74 -5.57 -7.57
C LEU A 161 10.90 -6.54 -7.31
N GLY A 162 10.80 -7.41 -6.29
CA GLY A 162 11.82 -8.41 -5.96
C GLY A 162 11.63 -9.78 -6.63
N ALA A 163 10.48 -10.03 -7.25
CA ALA A 163 10.16 -11.30 -7.88
C ALA A 163 10.41 -11.25 -9.39
N SER A 164 11.43 -11.97 -9.86
CA SER A 164 11.87 -11.94 -11.26
C SER A 164 10.75 -12.28 -12.26
N GLY A 165 9.90 -13.28 -11.96
CA GLY A 165 8.78 -13.63 -12.83
C GLY A 165 7.73 -12.51 -12.94
N LEU A 166 7.59 -11.65 -11.93
CA LEU A 166 6.72 -10.49 -11.97
C LEU A 166 7.37 -9.31 -12.71
N LEU A 167 8.69 -9.18 -12.65
CA LEU A 167 9.42 -8.16 -13.41
C LEU A 167 9.25 -8.34 -14.93
N ASP A 168 9.25 -9.58 -15.44
CA ASP A 168 8.98 -9.85 -16.86
C ASP A 168 7.58 -9.36 -17.26
N ILE A 169 6.57 -9.65 -16.43
CA ILE A 169 5.17 -9.22 -16.65
C ILE A 169 5.07 -7.68 -16.61
N LEU A 170 5.80 -7.05 -15.70
CA LEU A 170 5.85 -5.59 -15.58
C LEU A 170 6.51 -4.94 -16.80
N GLY A 171 7.64 -5.47 -17.26
CA GLY A 171 8.34 -4.98 -18.46
C GLY A 171 7.48 -5.07 -19.71
N GLU A 172 6.80 -6.21 -19.92
CA GLU A 172 5.83 -6.38 -21.01
C GLU A 172 4.65 -5.41 -20.88
N THR A 173 4.16 -5.21 -19.66
CA THR A 173 3.03 -4.30 -19.45
C THR A 173 3.38 -2.85 -19.72
N VAL A 174 4.56 -2.40 -19.26
CA VAL A 174 5.08 -1.06 -19.57
C VAL A 174 5.28 -0.89 -21.08
N THR A 175 5.78 -1.92 -21.76
CA THR A 175 5.94 -1.90 -23.22
C THR A 175 4.60 -1.75 -23.93
N ALA A 176 3.60 -2.56 -23.54
CA ALA A 176 2.25 -2.49 -24.09
C ALA A 176 1.57 -1.14 -23.83
N TRP A 177 1.74 -0.57 -22.64
CA TRP A 177 1.24 0.78 -22.35
C TRP A 177 1.92 1.83 -23.23
N SER A 178 3.25 1.81 -23.33
CA SER A 178 3.99 2.75 -24.18
C SER A 178 3.52 2.69 -25.64
N GLU A 179 3.29 1.50 -26.18
CA GLU A 179 2.76 1.32 -27.53
C GLU A 179 1.34 1.86 -27.69
N ALA A 180 0.44 1.56 -26.75
CA ALA A 180 -0.92 2.10 -26.76
C ALA A 180 -0.93 3.65 -26.62
N VAL A 181 -0.04 4.21 -25.80
CA VAL A 181 0.09 5.66 -25.61
C VAL A 181 0.62 6.36 -26.86
N ARG A 182 1.63 5.81 -27.53
CA ARG A 182 2.09 6.33 -28.85
C ARG A 182 0.98 6.34 -29.89
N ALA A 183 0.03 5.42 -29.76
CA ALA A 183 -1.09 5.31 -30.65
C ALA A 183 -2.27 6.22 -30.23
N GLY A 184 -2.16 6.96 -29.12
CA GLY A 184 -3.13 7.95 -28.65
C GLY A 184 -4.06 7.48 -27.52
N SER A 185 -3.75 6.38 -26.82
CA SER A 185 -4.61 5.87 -25.75
C SER A 185 -4.49 6.68 -24.45
N LEU A 186 -5.50 7.50 -24.13
CA LEU A 186 -5.60 8.13 -22.82
C LEU A 186 -5.83 7.11 -21.67
N PRO A 187 -6.67 6.06 -21.82
CA PRO A 187 -6.82 5.05 -20.76
C PRO A 187 -5.52 4.32 -20.43
N ALA A 188 -4.71 3.95 -21.43
CA ALA A 188 -3.42 3.31 -21.20
C ALA A 188 -2.44 4.26 -20.51
N LEU A 189 -2.42 5.55 -20.89
CA LEU A 189 -1.59 6.55 -20.24
C LEU A 189 -1.99 6.73 -18.77
N HIS A 190 -3.28 6.81 -18.51
CA HIS A 190 -3.84 6.96 -17.16
C HIS A 190 -3.46 5.78 -16.26
N GLU A 191 -3.67 4.55 -16.73
CA GLU A 191 -3.25 3.35 -16.00
C GLU A 191 -1.75 3.35 -15.74
N ALA A 192 -0.95 3.62 -16.77
CA ALA A 192 0.50 3.60 -16.66
C ALA A 192 1.00 4.61 -15.62
N VAL A 193 0.53 5.86 -15.67
CA VAL A 193 0.98 6.92 -14.76
C VAL A 193 0.53 6.64 -13.32
N HIS A 194 -0.69 6.18 -13.09
CA HIS A 194 -1.16 5.83 -11.74
C HIS A 194 -0.42 4.62 -11.17
N PHE A 195 -0.13 3.63 -12.01
CA PHE A 195 0.64 2.46 -11.60
C PHE A 195 2.09 2.82 -11.29
N LEU A 196 2.71 3.70 -12.09
CA LEU A 196 4.03 4.26 -11.81
C LEU A 196 4.04 5.12 -10.53
N ASP A 197 2.97 5.86 -10.24
CA ASP A 197 2.82 6.61 -8.99
C ASP A 197 2.82 5.68 -7.76
N VAL A 198 2.30 4.45 -7.90
CA VAL A 198 2.29 3.44 -6.85
C VAL A 198 3.66 2.77 -6.67
N LEU A 199 4.27 2.30 -7.77
CA LEU A 199 5.55 1.58 -7.69
C LEU A 199 6.75 2.50 -7.46
N GLY A 200 6.66 3.75 -7.91
CA GLY A 200 7.77 4.67 -8.07
C GLY A 200 8.52 4.39 -9.39
N PRO A 201 8.54 5.32 -10.36
CA PRO A 201 9.12 5.07 -11.69
C PRO A 201 10.62 4.79 -11.64
N ALA A 202 11.37 5.46 -10.76
CA ALA A 202 12.80 5.21 -10.57
C ALA A 202 13.06 3.78 -10.04
N ARG A 203 12.21 3.30 -9.12
CA ARG A 203 12.32 1.96 -8.53
C ARG A 203 12.02 0.88 -9.55
N LEU A 204 10.99 1.08 -10.36
CA LEU A 204 10.68 0.17 -11.45
C LEU A 204 11.79 0.16 -12.50
N ALA A 205 12.35 1.32 -12.86
CA ALA A 205 13.47 1.43 -13.81
C ALA A 205 14.81 0.89 -13.28
N GLU A 206 14.95 0.76 -11.96
CA GLU A 206 16.08 0.08 -11.31
C GLU A 206 15.88 -1.44 -11.32
N ALA A 207 14.68 -1.90 -10.96
CA ALA A 207 14.34 -3.32 -10.92
C ALA A 207 14.21 -3.94 -12.32
N CYS A 208 13.77 -3.17 -13.31
CA CYS A 208 13.55 -3.55 -14.71
C CYS A 208 14.25 -2.52 -15.63
N PRO A 209 15.58 -2.57 -15.79
CA PRO A 209 16.35 -1.60 -16.57
C PRO A 209 15.89 -1.44 -18.02
N GLU A 210 15.42 -2.52 -18.64
CA GLU A 210 14.87 -2.56 -20.00
C GLU A 210 13.59 -1.72 -20.17
N ALA A 211 12.84 -1.50 -19.09
CA ALA A 211 11.65 -0.65 -19.11
C ALA A 211 11.96 0.85 -18.96
N ARG A 212 13.20 1.23 -18.63
CA ARG A 212 13.56 2.62 -18.26
C ARG A 212 13.18 3.66 -19.31
N ASP A 213 13.50 3.41 -20.57
CA ASP A 213 13.22 4.38 -21.65
C ASP A 213 11.72 4.46 -21.93
N ARG A 214 10.99 3.35 -21.79
CA ARG A 214 9.52 3.30 -21.93
C ARG A 214 8.83 4.02 -20.77
N ILE A 215 9.34 3.90 -19.55
CA ILE A 215 8.86 4.67 -18.39
C ILE A 215 9.05 6.16 -18.63
N ARG A 216 10.23 6.58 -19.11
CA ARG A 216 10.49 7.99 -19.45
C ARG A 216 9.50 8.48 -20.50
N GLU A 217 9.31 7.71 -21.57
CA GLU A 217 8.35 8.03 -22.63
C GLU A 217 6.93 8.22 -22.11
N LEU A 218 6.44 7.31 -21.25
CA LEU A 218 5.12 7.40 -20.63
C LEU A 218 4.97 8.69 -19.80
N LEU A 219 6.00 9.07 -19.04
CA LEU A 219 6.00 10.29 -18.24
C LEU A 219 6.16 11.57 -19.07
N THR A 220 6.61 11.48 -20.31
CA THR A 220 6.74 12.61 -21.25
C THR A 220 5.73 12.54 -22.39
N ALA A 221 4.72 11.68 -22.28
CA ALA A 221 3.73 11.47 -23.34
C ALA A 221 2.92 12.74 -23.59
N ASP A 222 2.48 12.90 -24.84
CA ASP A 222 1.66 14.02 -25.26
C ASP A 222 0.20 13.82 -24.85
N ILE A 223 -0.11 14.25 -23.63
CA ILE A 223 -1.44 14.08 -23.02
C ILE A 223 -2.54 14.77 -23.85
N ALA A 224 -2.24 15.88 -24.51
CA ALA A 224 -3.21 16.61 -25.33
C ALA A 224 -3.61 15.80 -26.59
N ASP A 225 -2.65 15.13 -27.22
CA ASP A 225 -2.93 14.27 -28.38
C ASP A 225 -3.73 13.02 -27.96
N ALA A 226 -3.39 12.39 -26.83
CA ALA A 226 -4.15 11.27 -26.30
C ALA A 226 -5.61 11.67 -25.96
N LEU A 227 -5.81 12.85 -25.36
CA LEU A 227 -7.14 13.38 -25.06
C LEU A 227 -7.95 13.66 -26.34
N ALA A 228 -7.32 14.28 -27.35
CA ALA A 228 -7.96 14.52 -28.64
C ALA A 228 -8.33 13.22 -29.36
N ALA A 229 -7.46 12.21 -29.33
CA ALA A 229 -7.74 10.89 -29.91
C ALA A 229 -8.92 10.19 -29.22
N THR A 230 -9.02 10.27 -27.89
CA THR A 230 -10.18 9.77 -27.15
C THR A 230 -11.47 10.48 -27.57
N TRP A 231 -11.47 11.82 -27.66
CA TRP A 231 -12.64 12.57 -28.13
C TRP A 231 -13.03 12.25 -29.58
N ARG A 232 -12.06 12.11 -30.49
CA ARG A 232 -12.35 11.76 -31.88
C ARG A 232 -12.88 10.35 -32.08
N THR A 233 -12.60 9.45 -31.14
CA THR A 233 -13.07 8.06 -31.23
C THR A 233 -14.42 7.86 -30.58
N GLY A 234 -14.67 8.45 -29.41
CA GLY A 234 -16.00 8.49 -28.82
C GLY A 234 -16.06 8.29 -27.33
N LEU A 235 -17.09 8.86 -26.71
CA LEU A 235 -17.45 8.72 -25.31
C LEU A 235 -18.84 8.07 -25.22
N VAL A 236 -19.01 7.14 -24.28
CA VAL A 236 -20.34 6.55 -24.01
C VAL A 236 -21.38 7.62 -23.65
N ASP A 237 -20.96 8.71 -23.01
CA ASP A 237 -21.83 9.84 -22.68
C ASP A 237 -22.26 10.69 -23.88
N GLU A 238 -21.89 10.32 -25.11
CA GLU A 238 -22.52 10.82 -26.33
C GLU A 238 -23.85 10.09 -26.62
N LEU A 239 -24.00 8.87 -26.10
CA LEU A 239 -25.14 8.00 -26.31
C LEU A 239 -26.05 8.02 -25.09
N GLY A 240 -27.36 8.11 -25.32
CA GLY A 240 -28.33 8.11 -24.24
C GLY A 240 -29.75 7.86 -24.69
N ASP A 241 -30.61 7.68 -23.71
CA ASP A 241 -32.06 7.63 -23.86
C ASP A 241 -32.69 8.35 -22.67
N ALA A 242 -33.70 9.18 -22.94
CA ALA A 242 -34.32 10.00 -21.90
C ALA A 242 -34.95 9.15 -20.79
N ALA A 243 -35.45 7.95 -21.10
CA ALA A 243 -35.98 7.05 -20.09
C ALA A 243 -34.88 6.40 -19.27
N LEU A 244 -33.78 5.96 -19.90
CA LEU A 244 -32.63 5.42 -19.17
C LEU A 244 -32.03 6.47 -18.22
N ASP A 245 -31.98 7.70 -18.69
CA ASP A 245 -31.49 8.85 -17.93
C ASP A 245 -32.37 9.22 -16.75
N ALA A 246 -33.69 9.21 -16.95
CA ALA A 246 -34.64 9.41 -15.87
C ALA A 246 -34.57 8.26 -14.87
N PHE A 247 -34.40 7.02 -15.36
CA PHE A 247 -34.35 5.83 -14.53
C PHE A 247 -33.21 5.88 -13.51
N GLY A 248 -31.97 6.17 -13.93
CA GLY A 248 -30.80 6.18 -13.03
C GLY A 248 -30.95 7.05 -11.78
N SER A 249 -31.70 8.15 -11.87
CA SER A 249 -31.89 9.11 -10.78
C SER A 249 -32.76 8.59 -9.62
N TYR A 250 -33.54 7.53 -9.84
CA TYR A 250 -34.48 6.99 -8.85
C TYR A 250 -33.91 5.87 -7.97
N TRP A 251 -32.71 5.36 -8.24
CA TRP A 251 -32.24 4.09 -7.67
C TRP A 251 -30.97 4.25 -6.82
N HIS A 252 -30.95 3.54 -5.69
CA HIS A 252 -29.80 3.45 -4.78
C HIS A 252 -28.85 2.30 -5.17
N SER A 253 -27.59 2.42 -4.76
CA SER A 253 -26.39 1.71 -5.27
C SER A 253 -26.34 0.19 -5.18
N ASP A 254 -27.35 -0.47 -4.61
CA ASP A 254 -27.21 -1.86 -4.14
C ASP A 254 -27.84 -2.90 -5.08
N ASP A 255 -28.38 -2.44 -6.22
CA ASP A 255 -29.23 -3.26 -7.06
C ASP A 255 -28.59 -3.77 -8.35
N VAL A 256 -28.94 -5.02 -8.65
CA VAL A 256 -28.35 -5.85 -9.68
C VAL A 256 -29.12 -5.72 -10.99
N PHE A 257 -28.54 -5.00 -11.95
CA PHE A 257 -29.11 -4.84 -13.28
C PHE A 257 -28.78 -6.03 -14.17
N ARG A 258 -29.81 -6.59 -14.80
CA ARG A 258 -29.64 -7.57 -15.85
C ARG A 258 -30.43 -7.19 -17.09
N VAL A 259 -29.68 -7.07 -18.17
CA VAL A 259 -30.15 -6.74 -19.50
C VAL A 259 -30.07 -7.99 -20.37
N GLU A 260 -31.20 -8.65 -20.62
CA GLU A 260 -31.31 -9.79 -21.55
C GLU A 260 -32.32 -9.50 -22.65
N PRO A 261 -32.07 -9.91 -23.91
CA PRO A 261 -33.11 -10.10 -24.90
C PRO A 261 -33.89 -11.37 -24.53
N GLU A 262 -35.04 -11.21 -23.90
CA GLU A 262 -35.88 -12.35 -23.50
C GLU A 262 -37.01 -12.66 -24.49
N ALA A 263 -37.45 -13.91 -24.50
CA ALA A 263 -38.64 -14.33 -25.23
C ALA A 263 -39.88 -13.53 -24.74
N GLY A 264 -40.45 -12.72 -25.63
CA GLY A 264 -41.60 -11.85 -25.33
C GLY A 264 -41.24 -10.38 -25.08
N VAL A 265 -39.95 -10.06 -24.98
CA VAL A 265 -39.42 -8.69 -25.06
C VAL A 265 -39.06 -8.42 -26.54
N PRO A 266 -39.34 -7.23 -27.10
CA PRO A 266 -38.88 -6.89 -28.44
C PRO A 266 -37.38 -7.14 -28.61
N GLU A 267 -36.92 -7.66 -29.76
CA GLU A 267 -35.49 -7.96 -30.00
C GLU A 267 -34.58 -6.73 -29.87
N ASP A 268 -35.16 -5.54 -30.03
CA ASP A 268 -34.53 -4.25 -29.87
C ASP A 268 -34.52 -3.72 -28.42
N ALA A 269 -35.20 -4.41 -27.50
CA ALA A 269 -35.38 -4.00 -26.12
C ALA A 269 -34.57 -4.81 -25.10
N PHE A 270 -34.44 -4.26 -23.89
CA PHE A 270 -33.48 -4.66 -22.90
C PHE A 270 -34.02 -4.38 -21.49
N VAL A 271 -33.86 -5.29 -20.55
CA VAL A 271 -34.46 -5.18 -19.20
C VAL A 271 -33.48 -4.55 -18.23
N VAL A 272 -33.95 -3.72 -17.31
CA VAL A 272 -33.17 -3.20 -16.18
C VAL A 272 -33.96 -3.55 -14.93
N ALA A 273 -33.41 -4.47 -14.13
CA ALA A 273 -34.04 -4.99 -12.92
C ALA A 273 -33.29 -4.55 -11.65
N SER A 274 -34.00 -4.36 -10.54
CA SER A 274 -33.50 -3.72 -9.31
C SER A 274 -34.45 -4.05 -8.14
N SER A 275 -33.97 -4.65 -7.03
CA SER A 275 -34.76 -4.95 -5.81
C SER A 275 -36.21 -5.39 -6.03
N GLY A 276 -36.43 -6.36 -6.92
CA GLY A 276 -37.77 -6.86 -7.20
C GLY A 276 -38.65 -5.91 -8.02
N ARG A 277 -38.06 -4.99 -8.79
CA ARG A 277 -38.71 -4.32 -9.93
C ARG A 277 -37.89 -4.52 -11.20
N ALA A 278 -38.54 -4.44 -12.35
CA ALA A 278 -37.91 -4.45 -13.65
C ALA A 278 -38.59 -3.47 -14.61
N THR A 279 -37.78 -2.87 -15.49
CA THR A 279 -38.20 -1.96 -16.55
C THR A 279 -37.58 -2.39 -17.86
N VAL A 280 -38.37 -2.51 -18.90
CA VAL A 280 -37.96 -2.80 -20.27
C VAL A 280 -37.73 -1.49 -21.01
N PHE A 281 -36.55 -1.33 -21.56
CA PHE A 281 -36.16 -0.22 -22.42
C PHE A 281 -36.06 -0.71 -23.85
N GLY A 282 -36.78 -0.08 -24.77
CA GLY A 282 -36.60 -0.24 -26.20
C GLY A 282 -35.87 0.97 -26.79
N PRO A 283 -35.61 0.99 -28.10
CA PRO A 283 -34.90 2.10 -28.77
C PRO A 283 -35.68 3.41 -28.79
N ARG A 284 -36.94 3.42 -28.31
CA ARG A 284 -37.79 4.62 -28.20
C ARG A 284 -38.20 4.94 -26.75
N GLY A 285 -37.48 4.40 -25.76
CA GLY A 285 -37.74 4.61 -24.34
C GLY A 285 -38.34 3.40 -23.63
N VAL A 286 -39.09 3.62 -22.54
CA VAL A 286 -39.69 2.53 -21.76
C VAL A 286 -40.75 1.79 -22.58
N VAL A 287 -40.54 0.50 -22.79
CA VAL A 287 -41.50 -0.42 -23.42
C VAL A 287 -42.48 -0.99 -22.38
N ALA A 288 -42.00 -1.28 -21.17
CA ALA A 288 -42.82 -1.75 -20.05
C ALA A 288 -42.13 -1.48 -18.70
N GLY A 289 -42.85 -1.10 -17.64
CA GLY A 289 -42.25 -0.87 -16.32
C GLY A 289 -42.64 0.46 -15.66
N PRO A 290 -42.31 0.67 -14.37
CA PRO A 290 -41.65 -0.30 -13.47
C PRO A 290 -42.64 -1.37 -12.97
N LEU A 291 -42.32 -2.65 -13.18
CA LEU A 291 -43.15 -3.78 -12.77
C LEU A 291 -42.48 -4.53 -11.61
N TYR A 292 -43.25 -4.94 -10.60
CA TYR A 292 -42.71 -5.79 -9.52
C TYR A 292 -42.40 -7.20 -10.04
N CYS A 293 -41.19 -7.68 -9.74
CA CYS A 293 -40.77 -9.04 -10.03
C CYS A 293 -41.43 -10.00 -9.03
N ARG A 294 -42.04 -11.06 -9.56
CA ARG A 294 -42.52 -12.20 -8.79
C ARG A 294 -41.36 -13.14 -8.52
N PHE A 295 -41.03 -13.32 -7.24
CA PHE A 295 -40.05 -14.33 -6.83
C PHE A 295 -40.73 -15.70 -6.72
N PRO A 296 -40.06 -16.78 -7.18
CA PRO A 296 -40.56 -18.14 -6.96
C PRO A 296 -40.63 -18.41 -5.46
N THR A 297 -41.75 -18.92 -4.98
CA THR A 297 -41.99 -19.19 -3.55
C THR A 297 -41.45 -20.54 -3.10
N GLU A 298 -40.64 -21.21 -3.92
CA GLU A 298 -40.13 -22.54 -3.62
C GLU A 298 -39.14 -22.49 -2.44
N PRO A 299 -39.41 -23.22 -1.33
CA PRO A 299 -38.52 -23.28 -0.17
C PRO A 299 -37.11 -23.75 -0.58
N GLY A 300 -36.09 -22.93 -0.29
CA GLY A 300 -34.68 -23.24 -0.62
C GLY A 300 -34.15 -22.57 -1.89
N SER A 301 -35.01 -21.90 -2.68
CA SER A 301 -34.52 -20.98 -3.70
C SER A 301 -33.90 -19.75 -3.03
N SER A 302 -32.61 -19.50 -3.24
CA SER A 302 -32.01 -18.25 -2.80
C SER A 302 -32.69 -17.09 -3.54
N LEU A 303 -33.04 -16.01 -2.83
CA LEU A 303 -33.58 -14.77 -3.40
C LEU A 303 -32.69 -14.13 -4.48
N THR A 304 -31.47 -14.64 -4.66
CA THR A 304 -30.57 -14.32 -5.77
C THR A 304 -30.92 -15.18 -6.99
N SER A 305 -32.07 -14.91 -7.61
CA SER A 305 -32.35 -15.43 -8.95
C SER A 305 -31.61 -14.56 -9.98
N ASP A 306 -30.74 -15.17 -10.79
CA ASP A 306 -29.95 -14.44 -11.78
C ASP A 306 -30.71 -14.23 -13.10
N ARG A 307 -31.87 -14.86 -13.32
CA ARG A 307 -32.71 -14.81 -14.54
C ARG A 307 -34.11 -14.27 -14.23
N TYR A 308 -34.69 -13.45 -15.12
CA TYR A 308 -36.05 -12.90 -14.97
C TYR A 308 -36.81 -13.08 -16.26
N ARG A 309 -37.87 -13.90 -16.28
CA ARG A 309 -38.75 -14.14 -17.42
C ARG A 309 -39.94 -13.19 -17.48
N TYR A 310 -40.18 -12.50 -18.60
CA TYR A 310 -41.41 -11.72 -18.78
C TYR A 310 -42.60 -12.60 -19.19
N GLU A 311 -43.56 -12.82 -18.29
CA GLU A 311 -44.76 -13.62 -18.55
C GLU A 311 -46.04 -12.92 -18.06
N GLY A 312 -47.05 -12.86 -18.94
CA GLY A 312 -48.38 -12.39 -18.54
C GLY A 312 -48.42 -10.96 -17.99
N GLY A 313 -47.51 -10.09 -18.43
CA GLY A 313 -47.41 -8.71 -17.94
C GLY A 313 -46.61 -8.56 -16.64
N GLN A 314 -45.92 -9.60 -16.18
CA GLN A 314 -45.08 -9.57 -14.97
C GLN A 314 -43.71 -10.18 -15.24
N PHE A 315 -42.70 -9.73 -14.49
CA PHE A 315 -41.39 -10.39 -14.46
C PHE A 315 -41.41 -11.51 -13.42
N VAL A 316 -40.97 -12.70 -13.80
CA VAL A 316 -40.87 -13.87 -12.93
C VAL A 316 -39.41 -14.23 -12.79
N ALA A 317 -38.89 -14.16 -11.58
CA ALA A 317 -37.54 -14.63 -11.28
C ALA A 317 -37.44 -16.15 -11.56
N VAL A 318 -36.48 -16.57 -12.37
CA VAL A 318 -36.25 -17.97 -12.72
C VAL A 318 -35.10 -18.51 -11.86
N PRO A 319 -35.34 -19.57 -11.05
CA PRO A 319 -34.28 -20.23 -10.30
C PRO A 319 -33.20 -20.77 -11.24
N ARG A 320 -31.94 -20.69 -10.81
CA ARG A 320 -30.83 -21.21 -11.60
C ARG A 320 -30.87 -22.74 -11.63
N ALA A 321 -31.24 -23.33 -12.77
CA ALA A 321 -30.71 -24.64 -13.11
C ALA A 321 -29.22 -24.47 -13.45
N VAL A 322 -28.36 -25.39 -12.99
CA VAL A 322 -26.90 -25.41 -13.27
C VAL A 322 -26.65 -25.79 -14.74
N ALA A 323 -27.25 -25.06 -15.67
CA ALA A 323 -26.98 -25.21 -17.09
C ALA A 323 -25.55 -24.72 -17.38
N ALA A 324 -24.81 -25.54 -18.11
CA ALA A 324 -23.43 -25.33 -18.50
C ALA A 324 -23.22 -23.94 -19.13
N ALA A 325 -22.03 -23.39 -18.91
CA ALA A 325 -21.57 -22.10 -19.43
C ALA A 325 -21.28 -22.17 -20.95
N ASP A 326 -22.18 -22.77 -21.72
CA ASP A 326 -22.12 -22.79 -23.17
C ASP A 326 -23.05 -21.70 -23.69
N GLU A 327 -22.49 -20.50 -23.81
CA GLU A 327 -22.94 -19.53 -24.81
C GLU A 327 -21.70 -18.74 -25.23
N GLU A 328 -21.33 -18.91 -26.50
CA GLU A 328 -20.31 -18.15 -27.20
C GLU A 328 -20.65 -16.66 -27.10
N ASP A 329 -20.09 -16.02 -26.07
CA ASP A 329 -20.09 -14.58 -25.92
C ASP A 329 -19.46 -13.96 -27.18
N ALA A 330 -20.25 -13.22 -27.95
CA ALA A 330 -19.75 -12.43 -29.08
C ALA A 330 -18.56 -11.57 -28.60
N VAL A 331 -17.36 -11.93 -29.05
CA VAL A 331 -16.07 -11.36 -28.60
C VAL A 331 -15.91 -9.90 -29.04
N ALA A 332 -16.65 -9.48 -30.07
CA ALA A 332 -16.62 -8.14 -30.62
C ALA A 332 -18.02 -7.65 -31.01
N ALA A 333 -18.31 -6.38 -30.73
CA ALA A 333 -19.43 -5.62 -31.25
C ALA A 333 -18.91 -4.38 -31.98
N THR A 334 -19.73 -3.77 -32.85
CA THR A 334 -19.38 -2.49 -33.48
C THR A 334 -20.40 -1.43 -33.09
N VAL A 335 -19.92 -0.21 -32.83
CA VAL A 335 -20.76 0.94 -32.51
C VAL A 335 -20.39 2.11 -33.41
N LEU A 336 -21.38 2.72 -34.06
CA LEU A 336 -21.19 3.96 -34.78
C LEU A 336 -21.45 5.12 -33.83
N MET A 337 -20.37 5.79 -33.39
CA MET A 337 -20.49 6.95 -32.51
C MET A 337 -21.13 8.14 -33.24
N PRO A 338 -21.90 9.02 -32.57
CA PRO A 338 -22.54 10.13 -33.25
C PRO A 338 -21.52 11.05 -33.94
N GLY A 339 -21.83 11.45 -35.17
CA GLY A 339 -20.92 12.21 -36.04
C GLY A 339 -19.72 11.42 -36.62
N ALA A 340 -19.48 10.17 -36.23
CA ALA A 340 -18.43 9.34 -36.81
C ALA A 340 -18.79 8.81 -38.19
N THR A 341 -17.79 8.63 -39.05
CA THR A 341 -17.95 8.05 -40.40
C THR A 341 -17.60 6.57 -40.44
N GLN A 342 -16.93 6.06 -39.41
CA GLN A 342 -16.53 4.66 -39.28
C GLN A 342 -16.99 4.10 -37.93
N PRO A 343 -17.44 2.83 -37.89
CA PRO A 343 -17.78 2.19 -36.64
C PRO A 343 -16.50 1.94 -35.81
N SER A 344 -16.61 2.14 -34.51
CA SER A 344 -15.61 1.71 -33.53
C SER A 344 -15.87 0.27 -33.12
N GLU A 345 -14.81 -0.46 -32.79
CA GLU A 345 -14.90 -1.84 -32.34
C GLU A 345 -14.95 -1.89 -30.80
N LEU A 346 -15.87 -2.68 -30.27
CA LEU A 346 -16.00 -2.97 -28.85
C LEU A 346 -15.53 -4.39 -28.64
N ARG A 347 -14.45 -4.60 -27.89
CA ARG A 347 -13.99 -5.96 -27.55
C ARG A 347 -14.10 -6.19 -26.07
N ARG A 348 -14.37 -7.44 -25.71
CA ARG A 348 -14.34 -7.87 -24.32
C ARG A 348 -12.91 -8.24 -23.91
N GLY A 349 -12.34 -7.45 -23.00
CA GLY A 349 -11.02 -7.68 -22.43
C GLY A 349 -11.02 -8.79 -21.38
N ALA A 350 -9.82 -9.30 -21.06
CA ALA A 350 -9.61 -10.23 -19.95
C ALA A 350 -10.02 -9.57 -18.62
N GLY A 351 -10.92 -10.20 -17.85
CA GLY A 351 -11.43 -9.64 -16.59
C GLY A 351 -12.84 -9.05 -16.66
N GLY A 352 -13.54 -9.16 -17.79
CA GLY A 352 -14.94 -8.72 -17.93
C GLY A 352 -15.11 -7.25 -18.30
N TRP A 353 -14.04 -6.60 -18.77
CA TRP A 353 -14.08 -5.24 -19.30
C TRP A 353 -14.54 -5.22 -20.74
N TRP A 354 -15.15 -4.13 -21.16
CA TRP A 354 -15.27 -3.74 -22.56
C TRP A 354 -14.31 -2.62 -22.84
N GLU A 355 -13.64 -2.73 -23.97
CA GLU A 355 -12.68 -1.77 -24.48
C GLU A 355 -13.20 -1.26 -25.82
N LEU A 356 -13.25 0.06 -25.99
CA LEU A 356 -13.60 0.71 -27.25
C LEU A 356 -12.31 1.01 -27.99
N TYR A 357 -12.21 0.48 -29.20
CA TYR A 357 -11.07 0.63 -30.08
C TYR A 357 -11.37 1.68 -31.14
N GLY A 358 -10.46 2.66 -31.23
CA GLY A 358 -10.49 3.67 -32.27
C GLY A 358 -9.67 3.29 -33.49
N GLU A 359 -9.30 4.31 -34.26
CA GLU A 359 -8.35 4.17 -35.37
C GLU A 359 -7.06 3.47 -34.88
N LYS A 360 -6.49 2.60 -35.72
CA LYS A 360 -5.23 1.86 -35.45
C LYS A 360 -5.30 0.85 -34.29
N ASP A 361 -6.49 0.37 -33.95
CA ASP A 361 -6.66 -0.67 -32.92
C ASP A 361 -6.23 -0.22 -31.51
N VAL A 362 -6.56 1.02 -31.17
CA VAL A 362 -6.15 1.66 -29.91
C VAL A 362 -7.31 1.76 -28.95
N VAL A 363 -7.13 1.29 -27.71
CA VAL A 363 -8.13 1.44 -26.65
C VAL A 363 -8.27 2.92 -26.27
N VAL A 364 -9.44 3.49 -26.47
CA VAL A 364 -9.75 4.90 -26.16
C VAL A 364 -10.72 5.07 -24.99
N GLY A 365 -11.37 3.99 -24.58
CA GLY A 365 -12.26 3.94 -23.43
C GLY A 365 -12.38 2.52 -22.89
N ARG A 366 -12.67 2.41 -21.59
CA ARG A 366 -12.86 1.15 -20.88
C ARG A 366 -14.07 1.23 -19.96
N TRP A 367 -14.84 0.14 -19.90
CA TRP A 367 -16.02 -0.01 -19.05
C TRP A 367 -16.04 -1.41 -18.44
N PHE A 368 -16.44 -1.52 -17.18
CA PHE A 368 -16.45 -2.82 -16.48
C PHE A 368 -17.83 -3.48 -16.54
N GLN A 369 -18.09 -4.34 -17.51
CA GLN A 369 -19.31 -5.14 -17.49
C GLN A 369 -19.07 -6.44 -16.72
N GLY A 370 -18.83 -6.30 -15.41
CA GLY A 370 -18.50 -7.44 -14.57
C GLY A 370 -19.45 -7.66 -13.39
N PRO A 371 -19.52 -8.91 -12.92
CA PRO A 371 -20.29 -9.30 -11.75
C PRO A 371 -19.84 -8.49 -10.52
N SER A 372 -20.69 -7.61 -9.99
CA SER A 372 -20.43 -6.92 -8.70
C SER A 372 -20.44 -7.88 -7.50
N ARG A 373 -20.98 -9.08 -7.72
CA ARG A 373 -20.89 -10.29 -6.88
C ARG A 373 -20.79 -11.47 -7.83
N PRO A 374 -20.21 -12.64 -7.48
CA PRO A 374 -20.07 -13.79 -8.40
C PRO A 374 -21.37 -14.35 -9.03
N THR A 375 -22.51 -13.70 -8.83
CA THR A 375 -23.72 -13.78 -9.66
C THR A 375 -23.56 -12.94 -10.94
N ARG A 376 -23.46 -13.62 -12.09
CA ARG A 376 -23.12 -13.10 -13.43
C ARG A 376 -24.16 -12.13 -13.99
N THR A 377 -24.10 -10.86 -13.58
CA THR A 377 -25.02 -9.82 -14.04
C THR A 377 -24.38 -8.96 -15.11
N TRP A 378 -25.20 -8.57 -16.09
CA TRP A 378 -24.77 -7.87 -17.30
C TRP A 378 -25.04 -6.36 -17.12
N GLY A 379 -24.04 -5.62 -16.65
CA GLY A 379 -24.06 -4.16 -16.50
C GLY A 379 -23.02 -3.67 -15.48
N THR A 380 -22.47 -2.46 -15.66
CA THR A 380 -21.55 -1.82 -14.69
C THR A 380 -22.32 -1.32 -13.46
N HIS A 381 -21.83 -1.64 -12.25
CA HIS A 381 -22.25 -0.99 -11.00
C HIS A 381 -21.45 0.29 -10.77
N SER A 382 -21.64 1.30 -11.61
CA SER A 382 -21.33 2.68 -11.21
C SER A 382 -22.64 3.43 -11.15
N VAL A 383 -23.49 3.04 -10.20
CA VAL A 383 -24.79 3.67 -9.97
C VAL A 383 -24.55 5.07 -9.45
N GLY A 384 -24.70 6.06 -10.34
CA GLY A 384 -24.68 7.47 -9.99
C GLY A 384 -23.80 8.32 -10.91
N ARG A 385 -24.29 9.52 -11.18
CA ARG A 385 -23.61 10.56 -11.94
C ARG A 385 -22.24 10.86 -11.31
N ARG A 386 -21.21 11.09 -12.15
CA ARG A 386 -19.83 11.40 -11.71
C ARG A 386 -19.23 10.35 -10.78
N ARG A 387 -19.58 9.08 -10.99
CA ARG A 387 -18.92 7.95 -10.31
C ARG A 387 -18.02 7.13 -11.22
N HIS A 388 -18.21 7.23 -12.53
CA HIS A 388 -17.39 6.55 -13.52
C HIS A 388 -16.50 7.56 -14.27
N ARG A 389 -15.25 7.21 -14.53
CA ARG A 389 -14.24 8.06 -15.17
C ARG A 389 -14.49 8.26 -16.66
N TRP A 390 -14.96 7.21 -17.34
CA TRP A 390 -15.20 7.18 -18.80
C TRP A 390 -16.69 7.20 -19.19
N ALA A 391 -17.56 7.41 -18.21
CA ALA A 391 -19.01 7.54 -18.39
C ALA A 391 -19.67 8.35 -17.25
N PRO A 392 -19.06 9.44 -16.73
CA PRO A 392 -19.62 10.20 -15.60
C PRO A 392 -21.00 10.84 -15.89
N GLY A 393 -21.36 11.02 -17.16
CA GLY A 393 -22.67 11.53 -17.58
C GLY A 393 -23.79 10.50 -17.54
N SER A 394 -23.44 9.21 -17.52
CA SER A 394 -24.38 8.10 -17.54
C SER A 394 -24.43 7.44 -16.16
N GLU A 395 -25.56 7.60 -15.48
CA GLU A 395 -25.82 6.96 -14.18
C GLU A 395 -25.86 5.43 -14.26
N LEU A 396 -26.18 4.91 -15.44
CA LEU A 396 -26.16 3.51 -15.79
C LEU A 396 -25.58 3.37 -17.20
N VAL A 397 -24.45 2.67 -17.34
CA VAL A 397 -23.91 2.32 -18.66
C VAL A 397 -24.57 1.01 -19.10
N PRO A 398 -25.42 1.04 -20.15
CA PRO A 398 -26.05 -0.19 -20.63
C PRO A 398 -25.01 -1.10 -21.28
N PRO A 399 -25.31 -2.40 -21.48
CA PRO A 399 -24.41 -3.32 -22.18
C PRO A 399 -23.97 -2.79 -23.54
N ALA A 400 -22.72 -3.08 -23.90
CA ALA A 400 -22.12 -2.66 -25.16
C ALA A 400 -22.97 -3.03 -26.40
N GLN A 401 -23.68 -4.16 -26.33
CA GLN A 401 -24.51 -4.68 -27.42
C GLN A 401 -25.69 -3.78 -27.79
N VAL A 402 -26.14 -2.90 -26.88
CA VAL A 402 -27.27 -2.00 -27.15
C VAL A 402 -26.83 -0.57 -27.50
N TRP A 403 -25.54 -0.26 -27.48
CA TRP A 403 -25.06 1.10 -27.74
C TRP A 403 -25.42 1.61 -29.14
N GLY A 404 -25.37 0.74 -30.16
CA GLY A 404 -25.80 1.07 -31.51
C GLY A 404 -27.30 1.37 -31.65
N ARG A 405 -28.09 1.18 -30.59
CA ARG A 405 -29.53 1.47 -30.53
C ARG A 405 -29.84 2.76 -29.75
N LEU A 406 -28.85 3.37 -29.10
CA LEU A 406 -29.02 4.60 -28.33
C LEU A 406 -28.98 5.81 -29.27
N ALA A 407 -29.69 6.87 -28.88
CA ALA A 407 -29.67 8.12 -29.61
C ALA A 407 -28.47 8.98 -29.19
N ALA A 408 -28.04 9.88 -30.08
CA ALA A 408 -27.10 10.93 -29.71
C ALA A 408 -27.77 11.87 -28.70
N ARG A 409 -27.13 12.10 -27.55
CA ARG A 409 -27.57 13.11 -26.57
C ARG A 409 -27.41 14.53 -27.11
N ASP A 410 -26.36 14.73 -27.90
CA ASP A 410 -26.02 16.01 -28.52
C ASP A 410 -25.24 15.79 -29.81
N GLU A 411 -25.98 15.70 -30.92
CA GLU A 411 -25.40 15.46 -32.24
C GLU A 411 -24.41 16.57 -32.66
N ALA A 412 -24.64 17.83 -32.25
CA ALA A 412 -23.74 18.94 -32.57
C ALA A 412 -22.45 18.85 -31.75
N GLY A 413 -22.56 18.63 -30.44
CA GLY A 413 -21.43 18.41 -29.55
C GLY A 413 -20.59 17.21 -29.96
N SER A 414 -21.21 16.07 -30.28
CA SER A 414 -20.51 14.88 -30.78
C SER A 414 -19.72 15.11 -32.07
N ARG A 415 -20.29 15.84 -33.03
CA ARG A 415 -19.55 16.27 -34.23
C ARG A 415 -18.39 17.19 -33.90
N ALA A 416 -18.55 18.11 -32.95
CA ALA A 416 -17.45 18.96 -32.49
C ALA A 416 -16.30 18.11 -31.90
N LEU A 417 -16.61 17.06 -31.14
CA LEU A 417 -15.61 16.11 -30.62
C LEU A 417 -14.89 15.34 -31.74
N ARG A 418 -15.56 15.03 -32.87
CA ARG A 418 -14.90 14.42 -34.05
C ARG A 418 -13.89 15.36 -34.71
N GLY A 419 -14.14 16.65 -34.65
CA GLY A 419 -13.25 17.69 -35.16
C GLY A 419 -12.15 18.11 -34.18
N ALA A 420 -12.16 17.59 -32.95
CA ALA A 420 -11.20 17.99 -31.94
C ALA A 420 -9.78 17.55 -32.29
N ASP A 421 -8.84 18.47 -32.20
CA ASP A 421 -7.42 18.26 -32.46
C ASP A 421 -6.58 18.44 -31.19
N ARG A 422 -5.28 18.12 -31.29
CA ARG A 422 -4.32 18.33 -30.21
C ARG A 422 -4.35 19.76 -29.68
N ALA A 423 -4.48 20.77 -30.55
CA ALA A 423 -4.48 22.18 -30.15
C ALA A 423 -5.70 22.53 -29.29
N SER A 424 -6.87 22.00 -29.64
CA SER A 424 -8.10 22.20 -28.86
C SER A 424 -8.04 21.48 -27.51
N ALA A 425 -7.54 20.25 -27.48
CA ALA A 425 -7.29 19.53 -26.22
C ALA A 425 -6.26 20.24 -25.32
N ALA A 426 -5.17 20.76 -25.90
CA ALA A 426 -4.17 21.52 -25.16
C ALA A 426 -4.77 22.79 -24.54
N ARG A 427 -5.58 23.55 -25.29
CA ARG A 427 -6.29 24.73 -24.76
C ARG A 427 -7.18 24.40 -23.55
N VAL A 428 -7.87 23.26 -23.59
CA VAL A 428 -8.70 22.80 -22.45
C VAL A 428 -7.82 22.45 -21.25
N LEU A 429 -6.72 21.74 -21.45
CA LEU A 429 -5.80 21.39 -20.37
C LEU A 429 -5.14 22.62 -19.76
N ASP A 430 -4.71 23.59 -20.58
CA ASP A 430 -4.06 24.83 -20.13
C ASP A 430 -5.02 25.75 -19.36
N ALA A 431 -6.33 25.66 -19.65
CA ALA A 431 -7.35 26.39 -18.93
C ALA A 431 -7.69 25.77 -17.55
N VAL A 432 -7.28 24.52 -17.30
CA VAL A 432 -7.30 23.93 -15.95
C VAL A 432 -6.03 24.36 -15.22
N ASP A 433 -6.17 25.32 -14.30
CA ASP A 433 -5.05 25.85 -13.51
C ASP A 433 -4.40 24.79 -12.59
N SER A 434 -3.22 25.13 -12.06
CA SER A 434 -2.45 24.22 -11.20
C SER A 434 -3.16 23.89 -9.89
N GLN A 435 -3.92 24.81 -9.32
CA GLN A 435 -4.64 24.59 -8.06
C GLN A 435 -5.76 23.57 -8.23
N LEU A 436 -6.56 23.70 -9.30
CA LEU A 436 -7.58 22.72 -9.66
C LEU A 436 -6.95 21.38 -10.02
N GLY A 437 -5.82 21.39 -10.74
CA GLY A 437 -5.07 20.18 -11.06
C GLY A 437 -4.57 19.42 -9.83
N ASP A 438 -3.99 20.12 -8.86
CA ASP A 438 -3.55 19.53 -7.59
C ASP A 438 -4.74 19.00 -6.78
N ARG A 439 -5.87 19.73 -6.77
CA ARG A 439 -7.11 19.31 -6.10
C ARG A 439 -7.66 18.01 -6.71
N ILE A 440 -7.70 17.90 -8.04
CA ILE A 440 -8.12 16.69 -8.76
C ILE A 440 -7.28 15.49 -8.32
N VAL A 441 -5.95 15.61 -8.31
CA VAL A 441 -5.05 14.52 -7.88
C VAL A 441 -5.26 14.15 -6.41
N GLU A 442 -5.48 15.14 -5.54
CA GLU A 442 -5.70 14.87 -4.11
C GLU A 442 -7.04 14.16 -3.87
N LEU A 443 -8.10 14.56 -4.57
CA LEU A 443 -9.41 13.89 -4.52
C LEU A 443 -9.31 12.45 -5.03
N GLY A 444 -8.59 12.23 -6.13
CA GLY A 444 -8.27 10.90 -6.66
C GLY A 444 -7.37 10.06 -5.74
N ARG A 445 -6.77 10.64 -4.69
CA ARG A 445 -5.97 9.92 -3.69
C ARG A 445 -6.69 9.67 -2.37
N ARG A 446 -7.58 10.57 -1.95
CA ARG A 446 -8.26 10.50 -0.64
C ARG A 446 -9.53 9.67 -0.66
N ASN A 447 -10.38 9.86 -1.67
CA ASN A 447 -11.73 9.33 -1.63
C ASN A 447 -11.73 7.84 -1.96
N PRO A 448 -12.17 6.93 -1.07
CA PRO A 448 -12.30 5.53 -1.41
C PRO A 448 -13.26 5.35 -2.60
N VAL A 449 -13.04 4.29 -3.39
CA VAL A 449 -13.93 3.98 -4.53
C VAL A 449 -15.39 3.93 -4.10
N GLY A 450 -16.24 4.62 -4.85
CA GLY A 450 -17.69 4.60 -4.68
C GLY A 450 -18.22 5.55 -3.61
N ASP A 451 -17.34 6.21 -2.85
CA ASP A 451 -17.78 7.22 -1.89
C ASP A 451 -18.02 8.55 -2.60
N HIS A 452 -19.27 8.98 -2.57
CA HIS A 452 -19.69 10.21 -3.22
C HIS A 452 -19.35 11.38 -2.29
N SER A 453 -18.37 12.19 -2.70
CA SER A 453 -18.04 13.42 -1.99
C SER A 453 -18.51 14.64 -2.77
N TYR A 454 -19.09 15.60 -2.04
CA TYR A 454 -19.43 16.92 -2.56
C TYR A 454 -18.21 17.62 -3.22
N GLU A 455 -17.01 17.32 -2.74
CA GLU A 455 -15.77 17.87 -3.28
C GLU A 455 -15.46 17.37 -4.71
N ILE A 456 -15.82 16.12 -5.04
CA ILE A 456 -15.71 15.61 -6.41
C ILE A 456 -16.67 16.37 -7.33
N ASP A 457 -17.92 16.57 -6.90
CA ASP A 457 -18.90 17.32 -7.69
C ASP A 457 -18.47 18.76 -7.93
N GLU A 458 -17.98 19.44 -6.89
CA GLU A 458 -17.49 20.81 -7.01
C GLU A 458 -16.29 20.91 -7.99
N ALA A 459 -15.37 19.95 -7.92
CA ALA A 459 -14.25 19.88 -8.85
C ALA A 459 -14.71 19.58 -10.29
N PHE A 460 -15.71 18.70 -10.48
CA PHE A 460 -16.35 18.48 -11.78
C PHE A 460 -17.02 19.75 -12.31
N ASP A 461 -17.74 20.48 -11.47
CA ASP A 461 -18.38 21.74 -11.86
C ASP A 461 -17.36 22.83 -12.19
N ALA A 462 -16.19 22.82 -11.53
CA ALA A 462 -15.06 23.68 -11.91
C ALA A 462 -14.53 23.32 -13.30
N VAL A 463 -14.31 22.03 -13.61
CA VAL A 463 -13.89 21.59 -14.94
C VAL A 463 -14.95 21.94 -16.01
N ARG A 464 -16.24 21.77 -15.72
CA ARG A 464 -17.33 22.14 -16.64
C ARG A 464 -17.37 23.63 -16.94
N ARG A 465 -17.13 24.48 -15.95
CA ARG A 465 -17.04 25.94 -16.15
C ARG A 465 -15.90 26.32 -17.09
N VAL A 466 -14.80 25.58 -17.07
CA VAL A 466 -13.70 25.73 -18.03
C VAL A 466 -14.10 25.26 -19.44
N LEU A 467 -14.84 24.15 -19.53
CA LEU A 467 -15.26 23.56 -20.80
C LEU A 467 -16.26 24.43 -21.58
N GLY A 468 -17.24 25.03 -20.90
CA GLY A 468 -18.34 25.74 -21.55
C GLY A 468 -17.93 26.79 -22.61
N PRO A 469 -16.99 27.71 -22.30
CA PRO A 469 -16.50 28.67 -23.28
C PRO A 469 -15.62 28.07 -24.40
N LEU A 470 -14.98 26.93 -24.15
CA LEU A 470 -14.02 26.30 -25.08
C LEU A 470 -14.68 25.31 -26.04
N LEU A 471 -15.85 24.77 -25.67
CA LEU A 471 -16.64 23.82 -26.46
C LEU A 471 -18.12 24.27 -26.50
N PRO A 472 -18.42 25.45 -27.07
CA PRO A 472 -19.78 26.02 -27.04
C PRO A 472 -20.82 25.18 -27.81
N GLU A 473 -20.39 24.28 -28.69
CA GLU A 473 -21.24 23.35 -29.42
C GLU A 473 -21.77 22.21 -28.54
N VAL A 474 -21.15 21.96 -27.38
CA VAL A 474 -21.59 20.93 -26.44
C VAL A 474 -22.60 21.53 -25.48
N THR A 475 -23.87 21.22 -25.72
CA THR A 475 -25.04 21.74 -25.02
C THR A 475 -25.66 20.76 -24.04
N ALA A 476 -25.47 19.45 -24.24
CA ALA A 476 -26.00 18.45 -23.31
C ALA A 476 -25.16 18.32 -22.03
N ASP A 477 -25.81 18.51 -20.88
CA ASP A 477 -25.16 18.44 -19.57
C ASP A 477 -24.46 17.10 -19.30
N ARG A 478 -25.07 15.98 -19.70
CA ARG A 478 -24.50 14.65 -19.47
C ARG A 478 -23.28 14.39 -20.36
N LEU A 479 -23.27 14.91 -21.60
CA LEU A 479 -22.08 14.87 -22.45
C LEU A 479 -20.95 15.74 -21.87
N LEU A 480 -21.28 16.92 -21.33
CA LEU A 480 -20.29 17.77 -20.65
C LEU A 480 -19.66 17.08 -19.43
N ASP A 481 -20.42 16.30 -18.66
CA ASP A 481 -19.83 15.47 -17.60
C ASP A 481 -18.87 14.44 -18.20
N GLY A 482 -19.26 13.76 -19.27
CA GLY A 482 -18.40 12.80 -19.99
C GLY A 482 -17.06 13.37 -20.41
N ILE A 483 -17.10 14.54 -21.04
CA ILE A 483 -15.90 15.29 -21.43
C ILE A 483 -15.09 15.65 -20.17
N ALA A 484 -15.73 16.15 -19.12
CA ALA A 484 -15.06 16.50 -17.87
C ALA A 484 -14.34 15.29 -17.23
N GLY A 485 -14.88 14.07 -17.31
CA GLY A 485 -14.21 12.85 -16.81
C GLY A 485 -12.93 12.51 -17.58
N THR A 486 -12.91 12.71 -18.90
CA THR A 486 -11.69 12.55 -19.70
C THR A 486 -10.65 13.63 -19.41
N VAL A 487 -11.07 14.89 -19.24
CA VAL A 487 -10.19 16.00 -18.85
C VAL A 487 -9.61 15.76 -17.45
N TRP A 488 -10.43 15.31 -16.50
CA TRP A 488 -9.99 14.93 -15.15
C TRP A 488 -8.83 13.93 -15.23
N SER A 489 -9.00 12.88 -16.04
CA SER A 489 -7.98 11.84 -16.22
C SER A 489 -6.70 12.37 -16.86
N ALA A 490 -6.82 13.21 -17.88
CA ALA A 490 -5.69 13.86 -18.53
C ALA A 490 -4.94 14.80 -17.57
N VAL A 491 -5.66 15.55 -16.73
CA VAL A 491 -5.06 16.43 -15.70
C VAL A 491 -4.32 15.63 -14.64
N GLU A 492 -4.88 14.50 -14.16
CA GLU A 492 -4.17 13.60 -13.25
C GLU A 492 -2.86 13.10 -13.87
N CYS A 493 -2.89 12.64 -15.13
CA CYS A 493 -1.69 12.22 -15.86
C CYS A 493 -0.65 13.35 -15.89
N ARG A 494 -1.06 14.58 -16.22
CA ARG A 494 -0.17 15.74 -16.33
C ARG A 494 0.52 16.06 -15.01
N VAL A 495 -0.25 16.14 -13.93
CA VAL A 495 0.28 16.51 -12.61
C VAL A 495 1.17 15.40 -12.05
N LEU A 496 0.75 14.14 -12.13
CA LEU A 496 1.54 13.01 -11.64
C LEU A 496 2.83 12.84 -12.44
N ALA A 497 2.76 12.90 -13.77
CA ALA A 497 3.94 12.79 -14.61
C ALA A 497 4.96 13.92 -14.35
N ALA A 498 4.49 15.17 -14.23
CA ALA A 498 5.35 16.31 -13.89
C ALA A 498 6.04 16.14 -12.53
N ARG A 499 5.32 15.64 -11.50
CA ARG A 499 5.90 15.35 -10.18
C ARG A 499 7.03 14.31 -10.26
N HIS A 500 6.83 13.25 -11.04
CA HIS A 500 7.84 12.20 -11.21
C HIS A 500 9.05 12.66 -12.02
N VAL A 501 8.85 13.47 -13.05
CA VAL A 501 9.95 14.08 -13.82
C VAL A 501 10.78 15.01 -12.94
N ALA A 502 10.13 15.86 -12.13
CA ALA A 502 10.81 16.74 -11.19
C ALA A 502 11.60 15.95 -10.13
N ALA A 503 10.98 14.92 -9.53
CA ALA A 503 11.64 14.08 -8.53
C ALA A 503 12.86 13.35 -9.09
N ALA A 504 12.80 12.88 -10.35
CA ALA A 504 13.94 12.25 -11.01
C ALA A 504 15.10 13.23 -11.25
N ALA A 505 14.80 14.49 -11.58
CA ALA A 505 15.82 15.53 -11.73
C ALA A 505 16.52 15.84 -10.39
N ASP A 506 15.75 15.93 -9.31
CA ASP A 506 16.27 16.12 -7.95
C ASP A 506 17.12 14.92 -7.48
N GLU A 507 16.67 13.69 -7.77
CA GLU A 507 17.40 12.48 -7.39
C GLU A 507 18.77 12.38 -8.08
N VAL A 508 18.86 12.73 -9.37
CA VAL A 508 20.13 12.78 -10.11
C VAL A 508 21.08 13.81 -9.50
N ALA A 509 20.57 14.97 -9.07
CA ALA A 509 21.36 15.99 -8.39
C ALA A 509 21.87 15.54 -6.99
N LEU A 510 21.21 14.54 -6.39
CA LEU A 510 21.53 14.02 -5.06
C LEU A 510 22.43 12.77 -5.06
N ARG A 511 22.61 12.08 -6.19
CA ARG A 511 23.39 10.82 -6.33
C ARG A 511 24.91 10.96 -6.49
N ALA A 512 25.52 12.11 -6.13
CA ALA A 512 26.99 12.20 -6.11
C ALA A 512 27.58 11.15 -5.15
N GLU A 513 28.44 10.26 -5.66
CA GLU A 513 28.84 9.02 -4.99
C GLU A 513 29.59 9.25 -3.66
N PRO A 514 29.23 8.53 -2.58
CA PRO A 514 30.04 8.44 -1.38
C PRO A 514 31.17 7.41 -1.53
N ALA A 515 32.27 7.62 -0.80
CA ALA A 515 33.42 6.72 -0.76
C ALA A 515 33.04 5.34 -0.17
N PRO A 516 33.59 4.23 -0.69
CA PRO A 516 33.26 2.89 -0.22
C PRO A 516 33.84 2.62 1.19
N PHE A 517 33.02 2.06 2.08
CA PHE A 517 33.48 1.50 3.35
C PHE A 517 33.95 0.05 3.17
N PRO A 518 35.13 -0.31 3.70
CA PRO A 518 35.60 -1.68 3.69
C PRO A 518 34.99 -2.45 4.88
N HIS A 519 34.52 -3.67 4.61
CA HIS A 519 34.13 -4.73 5.56
C HIS A 519 32.68 -4.72 6.08
N ALA A 520 31.81 -5.53 5.44
CA ALA A 520 30.63 -6.07 6.10
C ALA A 520 30.38 -7.50 5.62
N ASP A 521 30.61 -8.49 6.50
CA ASP A 521 30.05 -9.82 6.37
C ASP A 521 29.43 -10.25 7.71
N ALA A 522 28.29 -10.97 7.65
CA ALA A 522 27.47 -11.56 8.73
C ALA A 522 26.29 -10.78 9.39
N GLY A 523 26.02 -9.50 9.08
CA GLY A 523 24.93 -8.69 9.68
C GLY A 523 23.97 -7.98 8.70
N VAL A 524 23.85 -8.52 7.48
CA VAL A 524 23.48 -7.82 6.23
C VAL A 524 22.21 -6.95 6.29
N LEU A 525 21.16 -7.32 7.03
CA LEU A 525 19.94 -6.49 7.06
C LEU A 525 20.06 -5.27 7.99
N ARG A 526 20.62 -5.44 9.20
CA ARG A 526 20.76 -4.34 10.16
C ARG A 526 21.87 -3.38 9.75
N ALA A 527 23.00 -3.90 9.25
CA ALA A 527 24.07 -3.07 8.71
C ALA A 527 23.56 -2.19 7.54
N ARG A 528 22.75 -2.75 6.63
CA ARG A 528 22.14 -1.96 5.54
C ARG A 528 21.17 -0.89 6.02
N ILE A 529 20.37 -1.18 7.06
CA ILE A 529 19.51 -0.17 7.69
C ILE A 529 20.36 0.97 8.27
N PHE A 530 21.45 0.66 8.98
CA PHE A 530 22.32 1.69 9.56
C PHE A 530 23.07 2.50 8.51
N ILE A 531 23.55 1.85 7.43
CA ILE A 531 24.17 2.55 6.29
C ILE A 531 23.16 3.52 5.67
N ALA A 532 21.94 3.05 5.39
CA ALA A 532 20.89 3.91 4.84
C ALA A 532 20.55 5.09 5.77
N MET A 533 20.59 4.88 7.09
CA MET A 533 20.36 5.94 8.07
C MET A 533 21.52 6.95 8.15
N GLN A 534 22.77 6.50 8.09
CA GLN A 534 23.93 7.40 8.03
C GLN A 534 23.86 8.26 6.77
N GLU A 535 23.62 7.64 5.62
CA GLU A 535 23.44 8.36 4.36
C GLU A 535 22.30 9.37 4.47
N MET A 536 21.19 9.00 5.11
CA MET A 536 20.08 9.91 5.38
C MET A 536 20.51 11.11 6.24
N PHE A 537 21.23 10.90 7.34
CA PHE A 537 21.69 12.00 8.20
C PHE A 537 22.68 12.92 7.48
N GLU A 538 23.61 12.36 6.71
CA GLU A 538 24.52 13.15 5.89
C GLU A 538 23.78 13.93 4.80
N ARG A 539 22.80 13.31 4.13
CA ARG A 539 21.95 13.96 3.12
C ARG A 539 21.17 15.12 3.74
N LEU A 540 20.57 14.91 4.91
CA LEU A 540 19.87 15.96 5.65
C LEU A 540 20.81 17.09 6.06
N GLY A 541 22.00 16.78 6.56
CA GLY A 541 23.03 17.78 6.85
C GLY A 541 23.40 18.61 5.62
N ARG A 542 23.67 17.96 4.48
CA ARG A 542 23.97 18.64 3.21
C ARG A 542 22.81 19.50 2.71
N VAL A 543 21.57 19.01 2.84
CA VAL A 543 20.38 19.79 2.48
C VAL A 543 20.31 21.04 3.36
N ALA A 544 20.43 20.90 4.68
CA ALA A 544 20.40 22.03 5.60
C ALA A 544 21.53 23.04 5.34
N ASP A 545 22.76 22.57 5.11
CA ASP A 545 23.91 23.44 4.83
C ASP A 545 23.72 24.25 3.52
N LYS A 546 23.08 23.64 2.51
CA LYS A 546 22.71 24.32 1.25
C LYS A 546 21.49 25.26 1.40
N CYS A 547 20.70 25.09 2.45
CA CYS A 547 19.47 25.84 2.69
C CYS A 547 19.68 27.09 3.58
N ALA A 548 20.92 27.59 3.71
CA ALA A 548 21.25 28.77 4.51
C ALA A 548 20.63 30.09 3.99
N ASP A 549 19.94 30.09 2.84
CA ASP A 549 19.14 31.21 2.36
C ASP A 549 17.65 31.04 2.73
N PRO A 550 17.12 31.82 3.68
CA PRO A 550 15.74 31.72 4.15
C PRO A 550 14.68 32.15 3.12
N ALA A 551 15.06 32.72 1.97
CA ALA A 551 14.12 33.37 1.04
C ALA A 551 13.40 32.44 0.04
N VAL A 552 13.78 31.17 -0.09
CA VAL A 552 13.23 30.28 -1.13
C VAL A 552 12.37 29.17 -0.52
N ALA A 553 11.05 29.22 -0.64
CA ALA A 553 10.20 28.09 -0.28
C ALA A 553 10.37 26.95 -1.30
N THR A 554 11.21 25.96 -0.98
CA THR A 554 11.34 24.73 -1.79
C THR A 554 10.26 23.74 -1.34
N PRO A 555 9.61 22.99 -2.25
CA PRO A 555 8.62 21.97 -1.87
C PRO A 555 9.19 20.96 -0.86
N PRO A 556 8.35 20.38 0.02
CA PRO A 556 8.79 19.39 0.98
C PRO A 556 9.43 18.19 0.26
N LEU A 557 10.68 17.90 0.60
CA LEU A 557 11.37 16.70 0.12
C LEU A 557 10.82 15.51 0.91
N SER A 558 10.52 14.39 0.25
CA SER A 558 10.12 13.15 0.93
C SER A 558 11.28 12.16 0.92
N VAL A 559 11.65 11.66 2.10
CA VAL A 559 12.72 10.67 2.29
C VAL A 559 12.12 9.41 2.88
N ARG A 560 12.35 8.25 2.25
CA ARG A 560 11.90 6.97 2.80
C ARG A 560 12.73 6.63 4.04
N LEU A 561 12.07 6.58 5.20
CA LEU A 561 12.67 6.07 6.41
C LEU A 561 12.73 4.54 6.35
N ALA A 562 13.86 3.97 6.75
CA ALA A 562 13.92 2.54 6.97
C ALA A 562 12.95 2.18 8.11
N ASN A 563 12.08 1.19 7.89
CA ASN A 563 11.13 0.70 8.88
C ASN A 563 11.83 -0.11 9.98
N ALA A 564 12.74 0.54 10.70
CA ALA A 564 13.23 0.10 11.98
C ALA A 564 12.31 0.76 13.01
N ARG A 565 11.62 -0.03 13.81
CA ARG A 565 10.90 0.52 14.97
C ARG A 565 11.90 0.78 16.09
N ASN A 566 11.71 1.88 16.82
CA ASN A 566 12.42 2.20 18.07
C ASN A 566 13.90 2.60 17.95
N TRP A 567 14.43 2.89 16.76
CA TRP A 567 15.82 3.37 16.65
C TRP A 567 15.96 4.80 17.16
N GLU A 568 14.90 5.59 17.06
CA GLU A 568 14.81 6.97 17.52
C GLU A 568 15.16 7.11 19.01
N SER A 569 14.84 6.10 19.82
CA SER A 569 15.21 6.00 21.24
C SER A 569 16.73 5.91 21.48
N SER A 570 17.50 5.57 20.43
CA SER A 570 18.96 5.39 20.48
C SER A 570 19.73 6.64 20.07
N LEU A 571 19.08 7.61 19.41
CA LEU A 571 19.72 8.85 18.98
C LEU A 571 20.28 9.59 20.17
N GLY A 572 21.52 10.06 20.15
CA GLY A 572 22.13 10.72 21.30
C GLY A 572 22.25 9.86 22.58
N ARG A 573 22.06 8.54 22.50
CA ARG A 573 22.19 7.60 23.65
C ARG A 573 23.23 6.52 23.40
N LEU A 574 24.39 6.93 22.88
CA LEU A 574 25.46 6.01 22.53
C LEU A 574 26.13 5.40 23.76
N GLY A 575 26.29 6.17 24.84
CA GLY A 575 26.82 5.69 26.10
C GLY A 575 25.95 4.57 26.69
N CYS A 576 24.63 4.67 26.61
CA CYS A 576 23.70 3.63 27.02
C CYS A 576 23.95 2.32 26.26
N ARG A 577 24.12 2.41 24.93
CA ARG A 577 24.39 1.25 24.08
C ARG A 577 25.78 0.67 24.35
N ALA A 578 26.79 1.52 24.50
CA ALA A 578 28.15 1.12 24.84
C ALA A 578 28.19 0.41 26.20
N LEU A 579 27.56 0.99 27.22
CA LEU A 579 27.49 0.42 28.56
C LEU A 579 26.77 -0.92 28.57
N ARG A 580 25.60 -1.03 27.91
CA ARG A 580 24.88 -2.30 27.77
C ARG A 580 25.71 -3.35 27.04
N THR A 581 26.51 -2.94 26.07
CA THR A 581 27.41 -3.84 25.32
C THR A 581 28.55 -4.32 26.23
N ALA A 582 29.16 -3.41 27.00
CA ALA A 582 30.24 -3.72 27.92
C ALA A 582 29.79 -4.66 29.05
N LEU A 583 28.57 -4.46 29.55
CA LEU A 583 27.99 -5.26 30.63
C LEU A 583 27.28 -6.53 30.13
N ALA A 584 27.32 -6.83 28.83
CA ALA A 584 26.74 -8.06 28.30
C ALA A 584 27.61 -9.28 28.70
N PRO A 585 27.01 -10.43 29.07
CA PRO A 585 27.75 -11.61 29.53
C PRO A 585 28.58 -12.23 28.40
N ALA A 586 29.76 -12.76 28.74
CA ALA A 586 30.54 -13.63 27.87
C ALA A 586 29.95 -15.06 27.93
N GLY A 587 29.03 -15.38 27.01
CA GLY A 587 28.41 -16.70 26.91
C GLY A 587 28.19 -17.13 25.45
N PRO A 588 27.54 -18.28 25.19
CA PRO A 588 27.24 -18.78 23.83
C PRO A 588 26.40 -17.81 22.97
N GLU A 589 25.86 -16.74 23.58
CA GLU A 589 25.32 -15.56 22.90
C GLU A 589 26.41 -14.59 22.35
N HIS A 590 27.64 -15.06 22.10
CA HIS A 590 28.75 -14.25 21.58
C HIS A 590 28.32 -13.41 20.36
N ARG A 591 27.51 -14.01 19.49
CA ARG A 591 26.92 -13.35 18.32
C ARG A 591 26.02 -12.15 18.66
N SER A 592 25.30 -12.19 19.79
CA SER A 592 24.50 -11.05 20.26
C SER A 592 25.37 -9.91 20.76
N ASN A 593 26.56 -10.19 21.29
CA ASN A 593 27.51 -9.17 21.74
C ASN A 593 28.23 -8.52 20.57
N GLU A 594 28.66 -9.32 19.59
CA GLU A 594 29.20 -8.82 18.31
C GLU A 594 28.19 -7.90 17.62
N LEU A 595 26.91 -8.30 17.54
CA LEU A 595 25.86 -7.47 16.95
C LEU A 595 25.62 -6.15 17.73
N ARG A 596 25.81 -6.15 19.05
CA ARG A 596 25.71 -4.92 19.87
C ARG A 596 26.93 -4.02 19.67
N ALA A 597 28.13 -4.59 19.58
CA ALA A 597 29.35 -3.86 19.28
C ALA A 597 29.30 -3.26 17.87
N ASP A 598 28.82 -4.00 16.88
CA ASP A 598 28.58 -3.51 15.52
C ASP A 598 27.58 -2.36 15.49
N HIS A 599 26.54 -2.43 16.33
CA HIS A 599 25.57 -1.35 16.48
C HIS A 599 26.22 -0.09 17.06
N VAL A 600 27.03 -0.22 18.12
CA VAL A 600 27.80 0.91 18.69
C VAL A 600 28.78 1.48 17.65
N ARG A 601 29.45 0.61 16.88
CA ARG A 601 30.37 1.02 15.79
C ARG A 601 29.66 1.82 14.71
N ALA A 602 28.50 1.33 14.26
CA ALA A 602 27.71 2.00 13.23
C ALA A 602 27.23 3.38 13.70
N TRP A 603 26.78 3.53 14.94
CA TRP A 603 26.32 4.84 15.43
C TRP A 603 27.47 5.78 15.81
N GLY A 604 28.61 5.26 16.26
CA GLY A 604 29.74 6.10 16.69
C GLY A 604 30.32 6.99 15.60
N VAL A 605 30.11 6.65 14.33
CA VAL A 605 30.53 7.46 13.18
C VAL A 605 29.36 8.22 12.53
N ALA A 606 28.12 8.04 13.02
CA ALA A 606 26.96 8.72 12.46
C ALA A 606 26.94 10.21 12.87
N PRO A 607 26.67 11.15 11.94
CA PRO A 607 26.61 12.58 12.25
C PRO A 607 25.63 12.96 13.36
N VAL A 608 24.58 12.16 13.57
CA VAL A 608 23.55 12.40 14.60
C VAL A 608 24.02 12.09 16.03
N CYS A 609 25.18 11.45 16.16
CA CYS A 609 25.85 11.21 17.43
C CYS A 609 26.98 12.21 17.69
N ASP A 610 27.03 13.28 16.92
CA ASP A 610 27.99 14.36 17.08
C ASP A 610 27.81 15.06 18.45
N PRO A 611 28.85 15.13 19.29
CA PRO A 611 28.79 15.83 20.57
C PRO A 611 28.52 17.33 20.43
N ALA A 612 28.67 17.92 19.23
CA ALA A 612 28.34 19.33 19.00
C ALA A 612 26.83 19.65 19.13
N GLY A 613 25.96 18.65 19.33
CA GLY A 613 24.54 18.89 19.62
C GLY A 613 23.75 19.45 18.43
N ARG A 614 24.23 19.21 17.20
CA ARG A 614 23.61 19.68 15.95
C ARG A 614 22.29 19.01 15.61
N TRP A 615 21.91 17.98 16.36
CA TRP A 615 20.69 17.21 16.16
C TRP A 615 19.82 17.22 17.40
N ARG A 616 18.49 17.26 17.22
CA ARG A 616 17.53 17.02 18.31
C ARG A 616 16.35 16.17 17.86
N THR A 617 15.88 15.29 18.74
CA THR A 617 14.58 14.62 18.59
C THR A 617 13.48 15.48 19.18
N LEU A 618 12.31 15.48 18.54
CA LEU A 618 11.15 16.28 18.90
C LEU A 618 9.88 15.43 18.91
N SER A 619 9.01 15.69 19.89
CA SER A 619 7.58 15.39 19.81
C SER A 619 6.83 16.67 19.51
N LEU A 620 6.13 16.74 18.38
CA LEU A 620 5.38 17.93 17.95
C LEU A 620 3.89 17.67 17.97
N ARG A 621 3.14 18.49 18.69
CA ARG A 621 1.69 18.57 18.56
C ARG A 621 1.35 19.52 17.41
N LEU A 622 0.69 19.00 16.40
CA LEU A 622 0.32 19.72 15.20
C LEU A 622 -0.90 20.60 15.44
N ASP A 623 -0.84 21.83 14.95
CA ASP A 623 -1.96 22.78 15.01
C ASP A 623 -2.92 22.64 13.81
N VAL A 624 -2.52 21.87 12.78
CA VAL A 624 -3.18 21.76 11.47
C VAL A 624 -3.79 20.39 11.21
N GLY A 625 -4.93 20.35 10.51
CA GLY A 625 -5.67 19.14 10.16
C GLY A 625 -5.01 18.24 9.10
N ASN A 626 -3.90 18.67 8.47
CA ASN A 626 -3.13 17.85 7.53
C ASN A 626 -1.69 17.69 8.04
N PRO A 627 -1.40 16.62 8.79
CA PRO A 627 -0.07 16.35 9.30
C PRO A 627 0.92 16.06 8.17
N PRO A 628 2.17 16.55 8.24
CA PRO A 628 3.21 16.09 7.34
C PRO A 628 3.40 14.57 7.52
N ARG A 629 3.58 13.85 6.40
CA ARG A 629 3.71 12.38 6.40
C ARG A 629 5.07 11.97 6.95
N GLU A 630 5.16 10.74 7.44
CA GLU A 630 6.46 10.11 7.72
C GLU A 630 7.41 10.24 6.52
N GLY A 631 8.66 10.62 6.80
CA GLY A 631 9.67 10.89 5.78
C GLY A 631 9.66 12.30 5.21
N THR A 632 8.66 13.13 5.52
CA THR A 632 8.61 14.52 5.05
C THR A 632 9.74 15.32 5.69
N VAL A 633 10.53 15.99 4.85
CA VAL A 633 11.55 16.95 5.26
C VAL A 633 11.00 18.37 5.11
N CYS A 634 10.97 19.08 6.21
CA CYS A 634 10.55 20.45 6.31
C CYS A 634 11.74 21.33 6.68
N ARG A 635 11.75 22.58 6.23
CA ARG A 635 12.71 23.57 6.76
C ARG A 635 12.26 24.08 8.12
N THR A 636 13.23 24.41 8.96
CA THR A 636 13.03 25.16 10.20
C THR A 636 13.82 26.47 10.11
N PRO A 637 13.59 27.46 10.99
CA PRO A 637 14.28 28.74 10.93
C PRO A 637 15.81 28.64 10.95
N ARG A 638 16.37 27.54 11.44
CA ARG A 638 17.82 27.33 11.62
C ARG A 638 18.34 26.02 11.01
N GLY A 639 17.52 25.34 10.21
CA GLY A 639 17.93 24.09 9.58
C GLY A 639 16.79 23.31 8.94
N CYS A 640 16.76 21.99 9.18
CA CYS A 640 15.74 21.11 8.62
C CYS A 640 15.26 20.07 9.62
N LEU A 641 14.01 19.67 9.47
CA LEU A 641 13.32 18.70 10.29
C LEU A 641 12.76 17.59 9.41
N ILE A 642 12.99 16.34 9.77
CA ILE A 642 12.37 15.17 9.14
C ILE A 642 11.34 14.54 10.08
N VAL A 643 10.16 14.24 9.57
CA VAL A 643 9.10 13.55 10.32
C VAL A 643 9.46 12.06 10.40
N LEU A 644 9.77 11.58 11.60
CA LEU A 644 10.15 10.19 11.84
C LEU A 644 8.95 9.25 11.92
N GLN A 645 7.84 9.75 12.44
CA GLN A 645 6.64 8.96 12.66
C GLN A 645 5.43 9.88 12.52
N GLY A 646 4.52 9.50 11.62
CA GLY A 646 3.24 10.20 11.46
C GLY A 646 2.34 10.05 12.70
N PRO A 647 1.26 10.85 12.78
CA PRO A 647 0.37 10.81 13.92
C PRO A 647 -0.23 9.42 14.12
N HIS A 648 -0.18 8.94 15.36
CA HIS A 648 -0.74 7.64 15.72
C HIS A 648 -2.18 7.82 16.21
N GLY A 649 -3.14 7.31 15.43
CA GLY A 649 -4.57 7.39 15.76
C GLY A 649 -5.08 8.83 15.79
N SER A 650 -5.84 9.18 16.83
CA SER A 650 -6.39 10.52 17.04
C SER A 650 -5.39 11.51 17.66
N SER A 651 -4.16 11.08 17.99
CA SER A 651 -3.16 12.00 18.52
C SER A 651 -2.58 12.85 17.38
N ALA A 652 -2.73 14.17 17.48
CA ALA A 652 -2.09 15.12 16.57
C ALA A 652 -0.58 15.26 16.86
N VAL A 653 0.07 14.20 17.36
CA VAL A 653 1.45 14.21 17.83
C VAL A 653 2.32 13.41 16.88
N ILE A 654 3.40 14.02 16.39
CA ILE A 654 4.40 13.37 15.53
C ILE A 654 5.76 13.32 16.22
N ALA A 655 6.56 12.31 15.88
CA ALA A 655 7.97 12.28 16.23
C ALA A 655 8.78 12.84 15.05
N ALA A 656 9.77 13.67 15.34
CA ALA A 656 10.61 14.30 14.34
C ALA A 656 12.09 14.38 14.78
N LEU A 657 12.98 14.50 13.81
CA LEU A 657 14.40 14.76 14.01
C LEU A 657 14.77 16.05 13.31
N GLU A 658 15.37 16.98 14.02
CA GLU A 658 15.82 18.25 13.48
C GLU A 658 17.34 18.34 13.51
N TYR A 659 17.90 18.91 12.45
CA TYR A 659 19.28 19.30 12.34
C TYR A 659 19.40 20.82 12.26
N ALA A 660 20.33 21.39 13.02
CA ALA A 660 20.76 22.77 12.93
C ALA A 660 22.30 22.81 12.87
N ALA A 661 22.85 23.48 11.86
CA ALA A 661 24.30 23.46 11.58
C ALA A 661 25.14 24.04 12.74
N ASP A 662 24.58 24.97 13.51
CA ASP A 662 25.20 25.62 14.68
C ASP A 662 24.75 25.00 16.02
N GLY A 663 23.91 23.97 16.00
CA GLY A 663 23.31 23.37 17.21
C GLY A 663 22.29 24.26 17.92
N VAL A 664 21.90 25.40 17.32
CA VAL A 664 20.87 26.28 17.86
C VAL A 664 19.57 26.06 17.09
N PHE A 665 18.53 25.62 17.80
CA PHE A 665 17.26 25.27 17.19
C PHE A 665 16.18 26.35 17.41
N GLY A 666 15.31 26.55 16.42
CA GLY A 666 14.15 27.46 16.49
C GLY A 666 12.84 26.73 16.80
N GLU A 667 11.71 27.43 16.80
CA GLU A 667 10.40 26.75 16.80
C GLU A 667 10.10 26.19 15.40
N PRO A 668 9.55 24.96 15.30
CA PRO A 668 9.18 24.36 14.02
C PRO A 668 7.89 25.00 13.46
N PRO A 669 7.71 25.01 12.12
CA PRO A 669 6.69 25.85 11.49
C PRO A 669 5.23 25.34 11.52
N PHE A 670 4.97 24.11 11.97
CA PHE A 670 3.63 23.47 11.86
C PHE A 670 3.14 22.80 13.15
N GLY A 671 3.72 23.16 14.30
CA GLY A 671 3.23 22.66 15.57
C GLY A 671 4.03 23.11 16.77
N ARG A 672 3.49 22.79 17.95
CA ARG A 672 4.10 23.08 19.24
C ARG A 672 4.98 21.91 19.69
N VAL A 673 6.20 22.21 20.12
CA VAL A 673 7.10 21.24 20.75
C VAL A 673 6.51 20.81 22.10
N GLU A 674 6.18 19.52 22.24
CA GLU A 674 5.78 18.92 23.52
C GLU A 674 6.99 18.45 24.31
N SER A 675 7.92 17.79 23.63
CA SER A 675 9.17 17.33 24.20
C SER A 675 10.28 17.46 23.18
N GLN A 676 11.50 17.68 23.67
CA GLN A 676 12.68 17.75 22.84
C GLN A 676 13.87 17.16 23.58
N ARG A 677 14.84 16.68 22.81
CA ARG A 677 16.11 16.20 23.34
C ARG A 677 17.22 16.43 22.32
N VAL A 678 18.23 17.17 22.71
CA VAL A 678 19.44 17.35 21.92
C VAL A 678 20.23 16.04 21.93
N CYS A 679 20.64 15.58 20.76
CA CYS A 679 21.40 14.34 20.57
C CYS A 679 22.90 14.52 20.88
N ALA A 680 23.23 15.21 21.98
CA ALA A 680 24.61 15.42 22.43
C ALA A 680 25.07 14.26 23.33
N GLY A 681 25.09 13.05 22.76
CA GLY A 681 25.40 11.82 23.50
C GLY A 681 26.85 11.74 24.00
N TRP A 682 27.11 10.69 24.78
CA TRP A 682 28.35 10.41 25.51
C TRP A 682 29.60 10.37 24.65
N GLY A 683 29.58 10.03 23.35
CA GLY A 683 30.81 9.78 22.62
C GLY A 683 30.79 10.18 21.16
N GLY A 684 31.73 11.06 20.78
CA GLY A 684 32.16 11.21 19.40
C GLY A 684 32.98 10.01 18.91
N ALA A 685 33.29 9.99 17.61
CA ALA A 685 33.93 8.86 16.94
C ALA A 685 35.21 8.34 17.63
N GLU A 686 36.05 9.23 18.15
CA GLU A 686 37.29 8.85 18.85
C GLU A 686 37.03 8.06 20.13
N ARG A 687 36.06 8.50 20.94
CA ARG A 687 35.70 7.86 22.21
C ARG A 687 35.04 6.51 21.97
N VAL A 688 34.17 6.41 20.95
CA VAL A 688 33.58 5.14 20.55
C VAL A 688 34.63 4.17 20.02
N ALA A 689 35.58 4.65 19.21
CA ALA A 689 36.69 3.82 18.75
C ALA A 689 37.57 3.35 19.91
N ALA A 690 37.84 4.20 20.91
CA ALA A 690 38.57 3.80 22.12
C ALA A 690 37.82 2.73 22.92
N PHE A 691 36.51 2.89 23.11
CA PHE A 691 35.66 1.90 23.75
C PHE A 691 35.68 0.55 23.03
N LEU A 692 35.50 0.54 21.71
CA LEU A 692 35.49 -0.70 20.92
C LEU A 692 36.85 -1.42 20.99
N ARG A 693 37.96 -0.69 20.95
CA ARG A 693 39.30 -1.27 21.16
C ARG A 693 39.45 -1.93 22.53
N LEU A 694 38.92 -1.31 23.58
CA LEU A 694 38.95 -1.88 24.94
C LEU A 694 38.08 -3.13 25.03
N LEU A 695 36.90 -3.12 24.42
CA LEU A 695 35.99 -4.26 24.36
C LEU A 695 36.63 -5.44 23.62
N ASP A 696 37.26 -5.19 22.47
CA ASP A 696 37.97 -6.21 21.70
C ASP A 696 39.18 -6.76 22.47
N ALA A 697 39.93 -5.90 23.16
CA ALA A 697 41.16 -6.30 23.88
C ALA A 697 40.91 -6.99 25.21
N ARG A 698 39.85 -6.61 25.95
CA ARG A 698 39.59 -7.05 27.33
C ARG A 698 38.33 -7.90 27.48
N GLY A 699 37.53 -8.03 26.42
CA GLY A 699 36.19 -8.62 26.49
C GLY A 699 35.23 -7.75 27.30
N PRO A 700 34.03 -8.26 27.66
CA PRO A 700 33.07 -7.53 28.47
C PRO A 700 33.66 -7.03 29.79
N ALA A 701 33.23 -5.83 30.22
CA ALA A 701 33.61 -5.29 31.52
C ALA A 701 33.05 -6.16 32.66
N PRO A 702 33.75 -6.27 33.80
CA PRO A 702 33.22 -6.91 35.00
C PRO A 702 31.94 -6.21 35.48
N TRP A 703 31.12 -6.92 36.27
CA TRP A 703 29.94 -6.30 36.85
C TRP A 703 30.36 -5.25 37.90
N PRO A 704 29.92 -3.98 37.79
CA PRO A 704 30.43 -2.88 38.59
C PRO A 704 29.62 -2.73 39.89
N GLU A 705 29.80 -3.68 40.80
CA GLU A 705 28.98 -3.78 42.02
C GLU A 705 29.12 -2.53 42.91
N ALA A 706 30.34 -2.00 43.08
CA ALA A 706 30.56 -0.84 43.94
C ALA A 706 29.90 0.41 43.35
N SER A 707 30.03 0.63 42.04
CA SER A 707 29.37 1.76 41.36
C SER A 707 27.85 1.66 41.44
N ILE A 708 27.27 0.47 41.29
CA ILE A 708 25.81 0.28 41.34
C ILE A 708 25.28 0.53 42.74
N ARG A 709 25.96 0.04 43.79
CA ARG A 709 25.57 0.33 45.18
C ARG A 709 25.67 1.83 45.49
N ALA A 710 26.73 2.48 45.03
CA ALA A 710 26.90 3.93 45.19
C ALA A 710 25.81 4.72 44.44
N PHE A 711 25.42 4.28 43.24
CA PHE A 711 24.30 4.88 42.51
C PHE A 711 22.96 4.66 43.20
N ALA A 712 22.71 3.45 43.69
CA ALA A 712 21.51 3.12 44.45
C ALA A 712 21.37 4.01 45.70
N GLU A 713 22.45 4.15 46.48
CA GLU A 713 22.47 5.01 47.66
C GLU A 713 22.27 6.49 47.31
N ALA A 714 23.01 7.02 46.33
CA ALA A 714 22.94 8.43 45.95
C ALA A 714 21.60 8.83 45.29
N ALA A 715 20.91 7.88 44.65
CA ALA A 715 19.63 8.09 43.98
C ALA A 715 18.42 7.63 44.82
N ASP A 716 18.64 7.09 46.03
CA ASP A 716 17.61 6.51 46.91
C ASP A 716 16.78 5.42 46.20
N LEU A 717 17.50 4.47 45.58
CA LEU A 717 16.96 3.33 44.86
C LEU A 717 17.37 2.03 45.54
N SER A 718 16.61 0.96 45.28
CA SER A 718 17.13 -0.38 45.54
C SER A 718 18.30 -0.72 44.61
N VAL A 719 19.20 -1.60 45.06
CA VAL A 719 20.32 -2.10 44.25
C VAL A 719 19.80 -2.79 42.99
N GLU A 720 18.64 -3.45 43.07
CA GLU A 720 17.96 -4.07 41.94
C GLU A 720 17.48 -3.05 40.89
N GLU A 721 16.86 -1.94 41.32
CA GLU A 721 16.44 -0.86 40.41
C GLU A 721 17.64 -0.19 39.75
N ALA A 722 18.67 0.14 40.52
CA ALA A 722 19.92 0.70 40.01
C ALA A 722 20.59 -0.24 38.98
N SER A 723 20.58 -1.54 39.23
CA SER A 723 21.12 -2.56 38.31
C SER A 723 20.36 -2.61 36.99
N LEU A 724 19.02 -2.54 37.03
CA LEU A 724 18.18 -2.53 35.83
C LEU A 724 18.34 -1.25 35.02
N LEU A 725 18.45 -0.10 35.69
CA LEU A 725 18.72 1.18 35.03
C LEU A 725 20.10 1.19 34.35
N ALA A 726 21.14 0.64 35.01
CA ALA A 726 22.49 0.57 34.46
C ALA A 726 22.59 -0.23 33.15
N ILE A 727 21.74 -1.25 32.95
CA ILE A 727 21.71 -2.03 31.70
C ILE A 727 20.75 -1.46 30.64
N GLY A 728 20.07 -0.33 30.93
CA GLY A 728 19.11 0.29 30.04
C GLY A 728 17.85 -0.54 29.82
N PHE A 729 17.16 -0.87 30.92
CA PHE A 729 15.89 -1.59 30.93
C PHE A 729 14.83 -0.93 30.03
N ASP A 730 14.56 -1.55 28.88
CA ASP A 730 13.71 -1.04 27.79
C ASP A 730 12.22 -1.37 28.05
N PRO A 731 11.24 -0.55 27.62
CA PRO A 731 9.81 -0.91 27.63
C PRO A 731 9.48 -2.25 26.99
N TYR A 732 10.24 -2.75 26.01
CA TYR A 732 10.05 -4.11 25.50
C TYR A 732 10.39 -5.16 26.57
N ASP A 733 11.46 -4.96 27.34
CA ASP A 733 11.83 -5.81 28.47
C ASP A 733 10.74 -5.74 29.56
N ALA A 734 10.18 -4.55 29.81
CA ALA A 734 9.04 -4.37 30.72
C ALA A 734 7.75 -5.04 30.23
N TYR A 735 7.46 -5.00 28.93
CA TYR A 735 6.33 -5.68 28.30
C TYR A 735 6.46 -7.20 28.42
N LEU A 736 7.65 -7.75 28.13
CA LEU A 736 7.93 -9.18 28.29
C LEU A 736 7.76 -9.64 29.74
N ILE A 737 8.20 -8.83 30.71
CA ILE A 737 7.99 -9.09 32.14
C ILE A 737 6.50 -9.06 32.51
N ARG A 738 5.71 -8.13 31.96
CA ARG A 738 4.25 -8.07 32.19
C ARG A 738 3.52 -9.29 31.61
N GLN A 739 4.01 -9.84 30.50
CA GLN A 739 3.40 -11.00 29.83
C GLN A 739 3.80 -12.35 30.47
N GLY A 740 4.62 -12.36 31.53
CA GLY A 740 5.13 -13.59 32.12
C GLY A 740 6.03 -14.40 31.17
N ALA A 741 6.45 -13.81 30.05
CA ALA A 741 7.33 -14.44 29.08
C ALA A 741 8.73 -14.56 29.68
N HIS A 742 9.37 -15.71 29.45
CA HIS A 742 10.66 -16.07 30.05
C HIS A 742 11.74 -15.01 29.78
N GLY A 743 12.09 -14.28 30.84
CA GLY A 743 13.45 -13.83 31.10
C GLY A 743 13.61 -12.32 31.14
N MET A 744 13.60 -11.77 32.36
CA MET A 744 14.76 -11.00 32.82
C MET A 744 16.03 -11.58 32.19
N PRO A 745 17.01 -10.80 31.70
CA PRO A 745 18.23 -11.37 31.16
C PRO A 745 18.75 -12.39 32.18
N LYS A 746 18.67 -13.70 31.91
CA LYS A 746 18.97 -14.76 32.90
C LYS A 746 20.35 -14.53 33.54
N ASN A 747 21.19 -13.90 32.76
CA ASN A 747 22.57 -13.57 33.04
C ASN A 747 22.73 -12.32 33.96
N LEU A 748 21.69 -11.50 34.19
CA LEU A 748 21.78 -10.37 35.11
C LEU A 748 21.77 -10.83 36.57
N ALA A 749 20.85 -11.73 36.94
CA ALA A 749 20.79 -12.31 38.28
C ALA A 749 22.12 -13.03 38.60
N GLU A 750 22.63 -13.82 37.65
CA GLU A 750 23.92 -14.51 37.78
C GLU A 750 25.11 -13.55 37.94
N ARG A 751 25.18 -12.46 37.16
CA ARG A 751 26.30 -11.50 37.21
C ARG A 751 26.25 -10.56 38.40
N SER A 752 25.06 -10.14 38.80
CA SER A 752 24.85 -9.21 39.92
C SER A 752 24.80 -9.91 41.27
N GLY A 753 24.64 -11.24 41.29
CA GLY A 753 24.38 -12.01 42.50
C GLY A 753 23.00 -11.73 43.12
N LEU A 754 22.12 -11.02 42.41
CA LEU A 754 20.80 -10.62 42.90
C LEU A 754 19.76 -11.70 42.63
N ALA A 755 18.78 -11.82 43.53
CA ALA A 755 17.68 -12.77 43.37
C ALA A 755 16.75 -12.34 42.21
N ASP A 756 16.45 -13.27 41.31
CA ASP A 756 15.60 -13.04 40.12
C ASP A 756 14.23 -12.43 40.47
N GLU A 757 13.61 -12.88 41.57
CA GLU A 757 12.31 -12.34 42.02
C GLU A 757 12.39 -10.86 42.44
N ARG A 758 13.47 -10.44 43.09
CA ARG A 758 13.66 -9.03 43.48
C ARG A 758 13.91 -8.15 42.27
N LEU A 759 14.65 -8.67 41.28
CA LEU A 759 14.83 -7.98 40.00
C LEU A 759 13.51 -7.84 39.22
N LYS A 760 12.66 -8.87 39.21
CA LYS A 760 11.30 -8.76 38.61
C LYS A 760 10.45 -7.71 39.32
N GLU A 761 10.53 -7.63 40.64
CA GLU A 761 9.82 -6.62 41.43
C GLU A 761 10.31 -5.21 41.11
N ALA A 762 11.63 -4.99 41.08
CA ALA A 762 12.24 -3.74 40.64
C ALA A 762 11.85 -3.38 39.20
N GLY A 763 11.85 -4.36 38.29
CA GLY A 763 11.41 -4.17 36.90
C GLY A 763 9.95 -3.74 36.81
N ARG A 764 9.06 -4.31 37.64
CA ARG A 764 7.67 -3.86 37.74
C ARG A 764 7.55 -2.45 38.32
N ALA A 765 8.39 -2.09 39.30
CA ALA A 765 8.43 -0.73 39.86
C ALA A 765 8.86 0.29 38.79
N LEU A 766 9.97 0.04 38.09
CA LEU A 766 10.44 0.89 36.99
C LEU A 766 9.46 0.92 35.81
N ALA A 767 8.76 -0.17 35.52
CA ALA A 767 7.75 -0.21 34.47
C ALA A 767 6.50 0.64 34.77
N ARG A 768 6.30 1.09 36.01
CA ARG A 768 5.27 2.07 36.38
C ARG A 768 5.69 3.51 36.06
N MET A 769 6.97 3.76 35.81
CA MET A 769 7.42 5.05 35.30
C MET A 769 6.90 5.22 33.86
N ALA A 770 6.04 6.22 33.66
CA ALA A 770 5.41 6.49 32.37
C ALA A 770 6.43 6.86 31.28
N ASP A 771 7.56 7.45 31.67
CA ASP A 771 8.56 7.98 30.76
C ASP A 771 9.71 6.98 30.54
N VAL A 772 9.72 6.36 29.36
CA VAL A 772 10.78 5.45 28.89
C VAL A 772 12.11 6.18 28.69
N ASP A 773 12.04 7.40 28.15
CA ASP A 773 13.21 8.16 27.78
C ASP A 773 14.08 8.48 28.99
N ARG A 774 13.44 8.77 30.13
CA ARG A 774 14.15 8.99 31.39
C ARG A 774 14.95 7.78 31.87
N ARG A 775 14.44 6.56 31.64
CA ARG A 775 15.13 5.32 32.05
C ARG A 775 16.36 5.05 31.19
N LEU A 776 16.30 5.38 29.90
CA LEU A 776 17.42 5.22 28.97
C LEU A 776 18.48 6.32 29.12
N GLU A 777 18.16 7.43 29.77
CA GLU A 777 19.12 8.50 30.06
C GLU A 777 20.13 8.11 31.15
N ILE A 778 19.70 7.32 32.15
CA ILE A 778 20.58 6.87 33.23
C ILE A 778 21.83 6.10 32.75
N PRO A 779 21.72 5.06 31.91
CA PRO A 779 22.91 4.35 31.42
C PRO A 779 23.78 5.23 30.50
N GLU A 780 23.22 6.27 29.85
CA GLU A 780 24.02 7.29 29.16
C GLU A 780 24.89 8.06 30.15
N LEU A 781 24.30 8.50 31.26
CA LEU A 781 24.96 9.32 32.27
C LEU A 781 25.95 8.52 33.14
N LEU A 782 25.70 7.22 33.32
CA LEU A 782 26.61 6.30 34.03
C LEU A 782 27.87 5.97 33.23
N MET A 783 27.84 6.11 31.90
CA MET A 783 28.99 5.81 31.05
C MET A 783 30.15 6.80 31.32
N PRO A 784 31.32 6.36 31.82
CA PRO A 784 32.42 7.27 32.20
C PRO A 784 33.06 7.95 30.98
N ASP A 785 33.59 9.17 31.14
CA ASP A 785 34.18 9.93 30.03
C ASP A 785 35.40 9.22 29.41
N ASP A 786 36.19 8.52 30.22
CA ASP A 786 37.15 7.52 29.77
C ASP A 786 36.50 6.12 29.82
N PRO A 787 36.26 5.46 28.69
CA PRO A 787 35.66 4.12 28.70
C PRO A 787 36.48 3.06 29.43
N ALA A 788 37.79 3.27 29.64
CA ALA A 788 38.64 2.32 30.37
C ALA A 788 38.22 2.15 31.84
N ASP A 789 37.60 3.17 32.42
CA ASP A 789 37.13 3.18 33.82
C ASP A 789 36.03 2.14 34.08
N LEU A 790 35.32 1.68 33.05
CA LEU A 790 34.35 0.58 33.20
C LEU A 790 35.00 -0.71 33.69
N TRP A 791 36.24 -1.00 33.28
CA TRP A 791 36.97 -2.20 33.71
C TRP A 791 37.55 -2.06 35.13
N ALA A 792 37.48 -0.87 35.73
CA ALA A 792 37.94 -0.57 37.08
C ALA A 792 36.80 -0.31 38.07
N ASP A 793 35.54 -0.61 37.71
CA ASP A 793 34.33 -0.30 38.50
C ASP A 793 34.23 1.19 38.88
N ARG A 794 34.44 2.06 37.88
CA ARG A 794 34.38 3.52 38.03
C ARG A 794 33.36 4.13 37.08
N MET A 795 32.08 3.81 37.26
CA MET A 795 31.01 4.49 36.52
C MET A 795 30.87 5.95 36.97
N ALA A 796 30.28 6.78 36.12
CA ALA A 796 29.99 8.18 36.41
C ALA A 796 28.75 8.36 37.32
N VAL A 797 28.77 7.73 38.49
CA VAL A 797 27.67 7.66 39.47
C VAL A 797 27.12 9.04 39.84
N GLY A 798 28.00 9.99 40.15
CA GLY A 798 27.60 11.33 40.59
C GLY A 798 26.75 12.07 39.56
N ARG A 799 27.07 11.91 38.27
CA ARG A 799 26.33 12.54 37.16
C ARG A 799 24.93 11.92 37.01
N ALA A 800 24.84 10.60 37.03
CA ALA A 800 23.56 9.89 36.94
C ALA A 800 22.66 10.17 38.15
N ALA A 801 23.19 10.16 39.37
CA ALA A 801 22.42 10.42 40.59
C ALA A 801 21.90 11.86 40.65
N ALA A 802 22.73 12.85 40.32
CA ALA A 802 22.31 14.26 40.26
C ALA A 802 21.16 14.46 39.27
N TRP A 803 21.25 13.85 38.08
CA TRP A 803 20.19 13.92 37.09
C TRP A 803 18.90 13.23 37.55
N TRP A 804 19.00 12.02 38.14
CA TRP A 804 17.85 11.28 38.65
C TRP A 804 17.08 12.08 39.72
N ASN A 805 17.82 12.62 40.69
CA ASN A 805 17.25 13.42 41.78
C ASN A 805 16.61 14.72 41.29
N THR A 806 17.06 15.26 40.16
CA THR A 806 16.50 16.50 39.58
C THR A 806 15.28 16.23 38.71
N ASN A 807 15.33 15.17 37.89
CA ASN A 807 14.38 14.96 36.79
C ASN A 807 13.32 13.91 37.06
N VAL A 808 13.57 12.98 37.98
CA VAL A 808 12.65 11.88 38.29
C VAL A 808 12.03 12.05 39.67
N ARG A 809 12.88 12.32 40.67
CA ARG A 809 12.42 12.58 42.04
C ARG A 809 11.74 13.95 42.07
N THR A 810 10.42 13.97 42.03
CA THR A 810 9.66 15.23 42.07
C THR A 810 9.92 15.90 43.44
N PRO A 811 10.27 17.19 43.52
CA PRO A 811 10.54 17.89 44.79
C PRO A 811 9.30 18.10 45.70
N GLY A 812 8.31 17.20 45.71
CA GLY A 812 7.00 17.47 46.31
C GLY A 812 6.19 16.28 46.84
N ASP A 813 6.60 15.02 46.65
CA ASP A 813 5.89 13.87 47.25
C ASP A 813 6.36 13.54 48.69
N GLY A 814 7.23 14.40 49.25
CA GLY A 814 7.52 14.41 50.67
C GLY A 814 6.35 15.01 51.45
N THR A 815 5.59 14.17 52.12
CA THR A 815 4.85 14.54 53.33
C THR A 815 5.75 15.41 54.20
N ALA A 816 5.30 16.64 54.49
CA ALA A 816 5.98 17.52 55.43
C ALA A 816 6.18 16.78 56.76
N PRO A 817 7.35 16.87 57.42
CA PRO A 817 7.52 16.26 58.73
C PRO A 817 6.56 16.97 59.69
N THR A 818 5.57 16.24 60.20
CA THR A 818 4.77 16.70 61.35
C THR A 818 5.71 16.94 62.52
N ALA A 819 5.63 18.15 63.08
CA ALA A 819 6.29 18.54 64.31
C ALA A 819 5.93 17.63 65.49
#